data_AF-A0A1B7Y3P2-F1
#
_entry.id   AF-A0A1B7Y3P2-F1
#
_cell.length_a   1.000
_cell.length_b   1.000
_cell.length_c   1.000
_cell.angle_alpha   90.00
_cell.angle_beta   90.00
_cell.angle_gamma   90.00
#
_symmetry.space_group_name_H-M   'P 1'
#
loop_
_entity.id
_entity.type
_entity.pdbx_description
1 polymer ?
#
loop_
_entity_poly.entity_id
_entity_poly.type
_entity_poly.pdbx_seq_one_letter_code
_entity_poly.pdbx_strand_id
1 'polypeptide(L)'
;MDPNENNQAPDAPDSKKMNDVGELPDTFSLIRLRRLAKLGSSTRSPKPEDSSPNPETDAETSNAATTSEAKGKSPADLTPSSTPKPAAANPFTQLGVRSAGAASPTTEGGAQKRGSSKIDDRAPAPAPAKKANTEESVEDFSDRILSHVFRITVDPDRVTDINGPRLNFLSETGQELKENGSPLKLTAAVLDSALLEAVTAVPAEKPILGYLLPCFKRIIRSNIVKETPEKREILEEAKRLCVSNCLFALTIPDLFGRSQPESLVPYLLRGHEQDDGVCLDFLREAVKRFPEDEQFPAVFADAMHSISTKLSGLTMESDYKPYINALMSYTKFPPLLNALSQHPNFMTAQKSGAFVERETILGPFFRLSPLQSEVTLTYFPNPRGLDRSRAAPSQDALRAILRVHQDELFTIANAFIRADTETRTRVLDWFASAINTNHKRRAIQVDPKEVSSDGFMMNLTVILDRFCSPFMDTTFSKVDRIEVEYFRRNPRVDIKEETKLNADQSASDAFYAKKTEGNSNFITEVFFLTLAAHHYGSEATNSKLKSLERDIKWYEKHLTAMEAERPKVQNLAMFELTLKRHTAVLEKAIAMKYAIEGVFLDEKMQELSLRFMRYVAVWLLRLASQTNYTPDKDLQLPLPAQAPEAFACLPEYALQDVVDNFKFVYRYVDLRYLMSAVVSSSRSSVVSSIAN
;
A
#
# COMPACT_ATOMS: atom_id res chain seq x y z
N MET A 1 -58.38 47.94 -17.44
CA MET A 1 -59.17 46.76 -17.82
C MET A 1 -58.35 45.55 -17.40
N ASP A 2 -58.69 44.94 -16.27
CA ASP A 2 -58.69 43.47 -16.14
C ASP A 2 -59.86 42.94 -17.02
N PRO A 3 -59.97 41.65 -17.45
CA PRO A 3 -59.42 40.43 -16.83
C PRO A 3 -58.88 39.31 -17.77
N ASN A 4 -57.90 38.57 -17.26
CA ASN A 4 -57.87 37.13 -16.95
C ASN A 4 -58.46 36.03 -17.90
N GLU A 5 -57.82 34.84 -17.79
CA GLU A 5 -58.26 33.48 -18.16
C GLU A 5 -57.91 32.90 -19.54
N ASN A 6 -56.75 32.23 -19.64
CA ASN A 6 -56.74 30.82 -20.07
C ASN A 6 -55.39 30.10 -19.88
N ASN A 7 -55.49 28.84 -19.46
CA ASN A 7 -54.49 27.76 -19.41
C ASN A 7 -53.53 27.68 -18.22
N GLN A 8 -54.09 27.10 -17.15
CA GLN A 8 -53.42 26.29 -16.14
C GLN A 8 -52.56 25.17 -16.75
N ALA A 9 -51.36 24.99 -16.20
CA ALA A 9 -50.55 23.79 -16.36
C ALA A 9 -51.12 22.67 -15.46
N PRO A 10 -51.03 21.38 -15.86
CA PRO A 10 -51.53 20.29 -15.03
C PRO A 10 -50.62 20.06 -13.83
N ASP A 11 -51.24 20.00 -12.65
CA ASP A 11 -50.61 19.69 -11.37
C ASP A 11 -49.89 18.33 -11.38
N ALA A 12 -48.70 18.32 -10.78
CA ALA A 12 -47.92 17.14 -10.48
C ALA A 12 -48.64 16.28 -9.42
N PRO A 13 -48.63 14.93 -9.54
CA PRO A 13 -49.28 14.09 -8.56
C PRO A 13 -48.50 14.08 -7.24
N ASP A 14 -49.24 14.31 -6.15
CA ASP A 14 -48.87 14.15 -4.75
C ASP A 14 -48.01 12.89 -4.50
N SER A 15 -46.71 13.07 -4.23
CA SER A 15 -45.81 11.99 -3.81
C SER A 15 -45.86 11.72 -2.30
N LYS A 16 -47.00 11.97 -1.65
CA LYS A 16 -47.27 11.65 -0.23
C LYS A 16 -48.43 10.67 -0.11
N LYS A 17 -48.22 9.43 -0.55
CA LYS A 17 -48.95 8.21 -0.11
C LYS A 17 -48.48 7.01 -0.93
N MET A 18 -47.28 6.53 -0.66
CA MET A 18 -46.85 5.14 -0.89
C MET A 18 -45.42 5.02 -0.43
N ASN A 19 -45.26 4.66 0.84
CA ASN A 19 -44.13 3.95 1.44
C ASN A 19 -44.45 3.82 2.93
N ASP A 20 -45.50 3.06 3.20
CA ASP A 20 -45.76 2.50 4.52
C ASP A 20 -45.81 0.98 4.34
N VAL A 21 -44.63 0.42 4.07
CA VAL A 21 -44.35 -1.00 4.27
C VAL A 21 -43.37 -1.01 5.43
N GLY A 22 -43.89 -1.37 6.60
CA GLY A 22 -43.19 -1.24 7.88
C GLY A 22 -41.82 -1.91 7.86
N GLU A 23 -40.77 -1.10 7.89
CA GLU A 23 -39.48 -1.51 8.40
C GLU A 23 -39.62 -1.66 9.93
N LEU A 24 -39.46 -2.90 10.40
CA LEU A 24 -39.23 -3.17 11.81
C LEU A 24 -38.02 -2.32 12.26
N PRO A 25 -38.07 -1.67 13.44
CA PRO A 25 -36.92 -0.89 13.90
C PRO A 25 -35.73 -1.82 14.06
N ASP A 26 -34.61 -1.43 13.44
CA ASP A 26 -33.36 -2.16 13.54
C ASP A 26 -33.00 -2.34 15.03
N THR A 27 -32.71 -3.58 15.42
CA THR A 27 -32.40 -3.98 16.80
C THR A 27 -31.29 -3.11 17.41
N PHE A 28 -30.39 -2.59 16.57
CA PHE A 28 -29.33 -1.65 16.94
C PHE A 28 -29.84 -0.27 17.36
N SER A 29 -30.81 0.29 16.63
CA SER A 29 -31.46 1.55 16.99
C SER A 29 -32.20 1.43 18.32
N LEU A 30 -32.84 0.27 18.56
CA LEU A 30 -33.53 -0.04 19.81
C LEU A 30 -32.58 -0.20 21.00
N ILE A 31 -31.38 -0.77 20.81
CA ILE A 31 -30.36 -0.86 21.85
C ILE A 31 -29.78 0.53 22.16
N ARG A 32 -29.46 1.31 21.12
CA ARG A 32 -28.99 2.71 21.27
C ARG A 32 -30.02 3.59 21.98
N LEU A 33 -31.29 3.50 21.59
CA LEU A 33 -32.39 4.25 22.20
C LEU A 33 -32.72 3.81 23.63
N ARG A 34 -32.79 2.50 23.90
CA ARG A 34 -33.00 1.99 25.28
C ARG A 34 -31.86 2.38 26.23
N ARG A 35 -30.63 2.50 25.73
CA ARG A 35 -29.45 2.79 26.56
C ARG A 35 -29.18 4.30 26.72
N LEU A 36 -29.48 5.14 25.72
CA LEU A 36 -29.56 6.60 25.89
C LEU A 36 -30.64 7.00 26.91
N ALA A 37 -31.78 6.29 26.93
CA ALA A 37 -32.83 6.51 27.91
C ALA A 37 -32.42 6.15 29.36
N LYS A 38 -31.49 5.19 29.55
CA LYS A 38 -30.93 4.85 30.87
C LYS A 38 -29.90 5.86 31.37
N LEU A 39 -29.19 6.56 30.48
CA LEU A 39 -28.24 7.62 30.84
C LEU A 39 -28.92 8.94 31.24
N GLY A 40 -30.16 9.16 30.79
CA GLY A 40 -30.95 10.35 31.16
C GLY A 40 -31.58 10.32 32.55
N SER A 41 -31.66 9.15 33.20
CA SER A 41 -32.38 8.99 34.49
C SER A 41 -31.50 9.14 35.74
N SER A 42 -30.19 9.41 35.60
CA SER A 42 -29.23 9.52 36.71
C SER A 42 -28.74 10.95 37.01
N THR A 43 -29.49 11.99 36.64
CA THR A 43 -29.21 13.37 37.09
C THR A 43 -30.17 13.81 38.19
N ARG A 44 -29.70 13.71 39.44
CA ARG A 44 -30.39 14.25 40.61
C ARG A 44 -30.11 15.75 40.69
N SER A 45 -31.13 16.56 40.44
CA SER A 45 -31.08 18.02 40.62
C SER A 45 -30.98 18.41 42.11
N PRO A 46 -30.23 19.48 42.45
CA PRO A 46 -30.47 20.22 43.68
C PRO A 46 -30.95 21.66 43.40
N LYS A 47 -31.78 22.19 44.30
CA LYS A 47 -32.28 23.58 44.41
C LYS A 47 -32.45 23.90 45.92
N PRO A 48 -32.52 25.15 46.38
CA PRO A 48 -31.70 26.35 46.11
C PRO A 48 -31.28 27.10 47.41
N GLU A 49 -30.72 28.32 47.27
CA GLU A 49 -30.58 29.44 48.26
C GLU A 49 -29.38 29.39 49.25
N ASP A 50 -28.65 30.47 49.58
CA ASP A 50 -28.61 31.89 49.14
C ASP A 50 -27.32 32.58 49.72
N SER A 51 -27.04 33.79 49.25
CA SER A 51 -26.17 34.87 49.82
C SER A 51 -24.72 35.06 49.34
N SER A 52 -24.52 36.26 48.79
CA SER A 52 -23.38 36.96 48.17
C SER A 52 -22.36 37.53 49.20
N PRO A 53 -21.39 38.44 48.89
CA PRO A 53 -20.97 39.01 47.59
C PRO A 53 -19.43 39.10 47.33
N ASN A 54 -19.16 39.49 46.08
CA ASN A 54 -17.95 40.04 45.43
C ASN A 54 -17.19 41.12 46.26
N PRO A 55 -15.94 41.55 45.90
CA PRO A 55 -15.66 42.21 44.60
C PRO A 55 -14.26 42.04 43.95
N GLU A 56 -14.30 42.18 42.62
CA GLU A 56 -13.43 42.93 41.67
C GLU A 56 -11.95 43.21 42.00
N THR A 57 -11.05 42.94 41.03
CA THR A 57 -10.32 43.98 40.26
C THR A 57 -9.33 43.40 39.22
N ASP A 58 -9.53 43.84 37.97
CA ASP A 58 -8.60 44.37 36.94
C ASP A 58 -7.15 43.89 36.71
N ALA A 59 -6.84 43.97 35.40
CA ALA A 59 -5.60 44.44 34.74
C ALA A 59 -4.55 43.44 34.22
N GLU A 60 -4.63 43.22 32.89
CA GLU A 60 -3.62 43.51 31.85
C GLU A 60 -2.10 43.22 32.03
N THR A 61 -1.60 42.46 31.05
CA THR A 61 -0.37 42.65 30.23
C THR A 61 1.03 42.18 30.67
N SER A 62 1.69 41.55 29.68
CA SER A 62 3.09 41.70 29.22
C SER A 62 4.12 40.59 29.46
N ASN A 63 4.50 39.99 28.32
CA ASN A 63 5.82 39.58 27.79
C ASN A 63 7.08 39.44 28.67
N ALA A 64 7.83 38.36 28.32
CA ALA A 64 9.26 38.31 27.96
C ALA A 64 10.18 37.39 28.82
N ALA A 65 10.65 36.35 28.13
CA ALA A 65 11.99 35.75 28.06
C ALA A 65 13.00 35.85 29.24
N THR A 66 13.58 34.70 29.58
CA THR A 66 14.88 34.59 30.25
C THR A 66 15.75 33.47 29.65
N THR A 67 16.96 33.86 29.26
CA THR A 67 18.16 33.07 28.98
C THR A 67 18.86 32.63 30.27
N SER A 68 19.64 31.55 30.24
CA SER A 68 20.72 31.30 31.21
C SER A 68 21.89 30.52 30.61
N GLU A 69 23.09 31.01 30.95
CA GLU A 69 24.44 30.66 30.51
C GLU A 69 25.03 29.39 31.17
N ALA A 70 26.13 28.85 30.60
CA ALA A 70 27.19 28.19 31.37
C ALA A 70 28.58 28.26 30.68
N LYS A 71 29.58 28.72 31.45
CA LYS A 71 31.06 28.74 31.25
C LYS A 71 31.61 27.28 31.26
N GLY A 72 32.76 26.84 30.72
CA GLY A 72 34.00 27.45 30.22
C GLY A 72 35.24 26.98 31.03
N LYS A 73 36.13 26.12 30.47
CA LYS A 73 37.62 26.07 30.68
C LYS A 73 38.32 24.92 29.88
N SER A 74 39.52 25.24 29.34
CA SER A 74 40.35 24.56 28.30
C SER A 74 41.63 23.87 28.90
N PRO A 75 42.75 23.59 28.18
CA PRO A 75 43.06 22.87 26.91
C PRO A 75 44.23 21.82 27.04
N ALA A 76 44.46 20.92 26.07
CA ALA A 76 45.78 20.27 25.88
C ALA A 76 46.01 19.60 24.49
N ASP A 77 47.12 20.00 23.86
CA ASP A 77 48.04 19.40 22.87
C ASP A 77 47.60 18.45 21.73
N LEU A 78 48.13 18.78 20.53
CA LEU A 78 48.08 18.00 19.29
C LEU A 78 49.52 17.76 18.77
N THR A 79 49.90 16.50 18.58
CA THR A 79 50.82 16.06 17.52
C THR A 79 50.38 14.69 16.98
N PRO A 80 50.74 14.32 15.72
CA PRO A 80 49.90 13.49 14.85
C PRO A 80 50.32 12.02 14.86
N SER A 81 49.35 11.10 14.77
CA SER A 81 49.62 9.71 14.42
C SER A 81 48.54 9.13 13.52
N SER A 82 48.98 8.70 12.35
CA SER A 82 48.26 7.97 11.32
C SER A 82 47.98 6.54 11.75
N THR A 83 46.70 6.13 11.77
CA THR A 83 46.29 4.72 11.62
C THR A 83 44.94 4.65 10.89
N PRO A 84 44.80 3.81 9.86
CA PRO A 84 43.54 3.65 9.13
C PRO A 84 42.54 2.80 9.94
N LYS A 85 41.30 3.28 10.03
CA LYS A 85 40.17 2.60 10.67
C LYS A 85 39.67 1.45 9.77
N PRO A 86 39.24 0.29 10.31
CA PRO A 86 38.78 -0.84 9.51
C PRO A 86 37.49 -0.53 8.74
N ALA A 87 37.35 -1.16 7.57
CA ALA A 87 36.20 -1.04 6.68
C ALA A 87 34.85 -1.20 7.40
N ALA A 88 33.94 -0.28 7.13
CA ALA A 88 32.55 -0.37 7.56
C ALA A 88 31.93 -1.68 7.04
N ALA A 89 31.24 -2.40 7.92
CA ALA A 89 30.49 -3.59 7.56
C ALA A 89 29.39 -3.25 6.53
N ASN A 90 29.17 -4.16 5.58
CA ASN A 90 28.15 -4.03 4.54
C ASN A 90 26.76 -3.73 5.14
N PRO A 91 26.00 -2.76 4.60
CA PRO A 91 24.66 -2.38 5.09
C PRO A 91 23.57 -3.46 4.87
N PHE A 92 23.90 -4.55 4.18
CA PHE A 92 22.95 -5.58 3.75
C PHE A 92 22.47 -6.56 4.84
N THR A 93 23.07 -6.55 6.02
CA THR A 93 22.59 -7.37 7.15
C THR A 93 21.33 -6.80 7.81
N GLN A 94 20.99 -5.52 7.56
CA GLN A 94 19.81 -4.87 8.13
C GLN A 94 18.53 -5.06 7.32
N LEU A 95 18.59 -5.63 6.12
CA LEU A 95 17.45 -5.74 5.19
C LEU A 95 16.82 -7.15 5.10
N GLY A 96 17.18 -8.08 5.99
CA GLY A 96 16.39 -9.30 6.25
C GLY A 96 16.26 -10.34 5.12
N VAL A 97 16.99 -10.22 4.00
CA VAL A 97 16.93 -11.21 2.91
C VAL A 97 17.90 -12.36 3.18
N ARG A 98 17.38 -13.51 3.65
CA ARG A 98 18.12 -14.78 3.67
C ARG A 98 18.06 -15.43 2.28
N SER A 99 19.22 -15.61 1.65
CA SER A 99 19.34 -16.40 0.43
C SER A 99 19.16 -17.90 0.74
N ALA A 100 18.18 -18.53 0.10
CA ALA A 100 17.98 -19.98 0.16
C ALA A 100 18.90 -20.66 -0.87
N GLY A 101 19.97 -21.28 -0.38
CA GLY A 101 20.86 -22.15 -1.16
C GLY A 101 20.43 -23.62 -1.02
N ALA A 102 20.37 -24.29 -2.16
CA ALA A 102 19.86 -25.64 -2.38
C ALA A 102 20.65 -26.76 -1.69
N ALA A 103 19.95 -27.84 -1.32
CA ALA A 103 20.51 -29.18 -1.21
C ALA A 103 19.53 -30.20 -1.81
N SER A 104 20.04 -31.10 -2.65
CA SER A 104 19.36 -32.26 -3.23
C SER A 104 20.34 -33.46 -3.22
N PRO A 105 19.94 -34.68 -3.57
CA PRO A 105 19.58 -35.70 -2.58
C PRO A 105 20.35 -37.02 -2.77
N THR A 106 20.24 -37.97 -1.85
CA THR A 106 20.45 -39.39 -2.16
C THR A 106 19.53 -40.30 -1.36
N THR A 107 19.03 -41.30 -2.08
CA THR A 107 18.02 -42.32 -1.79
C THR A 107 18.62 -43.63 -1.29
N GLU A 108 17.71 -44.58 -0.98
CA GLU A 108 17.88 -46.02 -0.71
C GLU A 108 18.00 -46.39 0.78
N GLY A 109 17.26 -47.34 1.34
CA GLY A 109 16.29 -48.31 0.85
C GLY A 109 15.99 -49.34 1.96
N GLY A 110 14.92 -50.12 1.82
CA GLY A 110 14.79 -51.41 2.51
C GLY A 110 13.65 -51.54 3.53
N ALA A 111 12.54 -52.11 3.09
CA ALA A 111 11.51 -52.72 3.94
C ALA A 111 11.83 -54.21 4.14
N GLN A 112 11.66 -54.75 5.36
CA GLN A 112 11.24 -56.15 5.53
C GLN A 112 10.71 -56.49 6.93
N LYS A 113 9.61 -57.26 6.92
CA LYS A 113 8.86 -57.84 8.03
C LYS A 113 9.56 -59.07 8.64
N ARG A 114 9.21 -59.34 9.91
CA ARG A 114 8.80 -60.64 10.54
C ARG A 114 9.64 -61.00 11.77
N GLY A 115 8.93 -61.48 12.80
CA GLY A 115 9.52 -62.33 13.83
C GLY A 115 8.77 -62.28 15.15
N SER A 116 7.72 -63.09 15.28
CA SER A 116 7.05 -63.40 16.55
C SER A 116 7.89 -64.38 17.39
N SER A 117 7.96 -64.19 18.70
CA SER A 117 8.11 -65.28 19.67
C SER A 117 7.37 -64.93 20.97
N LYS A 118 6.60 -65.91 21.45
CA LYS A 118 5.83 -65.95 22.71
C LYS A 118 6.72 -66.42 23.88
N ILE A 119 6.11 -66.42 25.09
CA ILE A 119 6.46 -67.12 26.37
C ILE A 119 7.16 -66.15 27.36
N ASP A 120 6.78 -65.93 28.63
CA ASP A 120 5.73 -66.46 29.53
C ASP A 120 5.43 -65.46 30.67
N ASP A 121 4.25 -65.65 31.25
CA ASP A 121 3.68 -65.26 32.55
C ASP A 121 4.52 -64.47 33.59
N ARG A 122 4.01 -63.27 33.94
CA ARG A 122 3.98 -62.76 35.33
C ARG A 122 2.84 -61.77 35.53
N ALA A 123 2.04 -61.99 36.58
CA ALA A 123 0.84 -61.22 36.92
C ALA A 123 1.08 -59.70 37.04
N PRO A 124 0.19 -58.84 36.50
CA PRO A 124 0.32 -57.40 36.68
C PRO A 124 -0.30 -56.94 38.00
N ALA A 125 0.49 -56.17 38.77
CA ALA A 125 0.00 -55.32 39.85
C ALA A 125 -1.01 -54.28 39.30
N PRO A 126 -1.98 -53.81 40.10
CA PRO A 126 -3.05 -52.96 39.60
C PRO A 126 -2.49 -51.59 39.16
N ALA A 127 -2.74 -51.24 37.90
CA ALA A 127 -2.49 -49.91 37.35
C ALA A 127 -3.39 -48.86 38.05
N PRO A 128 -2.91 -47.63 38.23
CA PRO A 128 -3.70 -46.57 38.84
C PRO A 128 -4.94 -46.28 37.98
N ALA A 129 -6.10 -46.18 38.63
CA ALA A 129 -7.38 -45.94 38.01
C ALA A 129 -7.34 -44.71 37.08
N LYS A 130 -7.73 -44.90 35.82
CA LYS A 130 -8.06 -43.80 34.91
C LYS A 130 -9.16 -42.96 35.57
N LYS A 131 -8.89 -41.67 35.82
CA LYS A 131 -9.93 -40.72 36.20
C LYS A 131 -11.03 -40.75 35.13
N ALA A 132 -12.26 -41.00 35.56
CA ALA A 132 -13.42 -40.94 34.71
C ALA A 132 -13.51 -39.53 34.10
N ASN A 133 -13.58 -39.45 32.75
CA ASN A 133 -13.98 -38.23 32.06
C ASN A 133 -15.41 -37.92 32.47
N THR A 134 -15.58 -37.00 33.42
CA THR A 134 -16.88 -36.40 33.70
C THR A 134 -17.17 -35.44 32.54
N GLU A 135 -18.25 -35.66 31.81
CA GLU A 135 -18.67 -34.73 30.75
C GLU A 135 -18.97 -33.36 31.38
N GLU A 136 -18.16 -32.36 31.05
CA GLU A 136 -18.34 -30.97 31.50
C GLU A 136 -19.63 -30.40 30.92
N SER A 137 -20.49 -29.84 31.77
CA SER A 137 -21.74 -29.21 31.36
C SER A 137 -21.49 -28.02 30.42
N VAL A 138 -22.48 -27.66 29.60
CA VAL A 138 -22.36 -26.52 28.67
C VAL A 138 -22.15 -25.21 29.42
N GLU A 139 -22.80 -25.03 30.58
CA GLU A 139 -22.64 -23.84 31.42
C GLU A 139 -21.26 -23.77 32.07
N ASP A 140 -20.74 -24.88 32.58
CA ASP A 140 -19.38 -24.93 33.15
C ASP A 140 -18.32 -24.67 32.07
N PHE A 141 -18.52 -25.25 30.88
CA PHE A 141 -17.68 -24.96 29.72
C PHE A 141 -17.73 -23.49 29.34
N SER A 142 -18.93 -22.90 29.27
CA SER A 142 -19.16 -21.50 28.94
C SER A 142 -18.43 -20.59 29.91
N ASP A 143 -18.61 -20.80 31.21
CA ASP A 143 -17.96 -19.99 32.23
C ASP A 143 -16.44 -20.11 32.16
N ARG A 144 -15.94 -21.35 32.02
CA ARG A 144 -14.50 -21.62 31.91
C ARG A 144 -13.88 -20.94 30.69
N ILE A 145 -14.49 -21.09 29.51
CA ILE A 145 -13.90 -20.59 28.27
C ILE A 145 -14.01 -19.07 28.16
N LEU A 146 -15.14 -18.48 28.56
CA LEU A 146 -15.36 -17.03 28.53
C LEU A 146 -14.45 -16.34 29.57
N SER A 147 -14.33 -16.89 30.77
CA SER A 147 -13.38 -16.40 31.79
C SER A 147 -11.94 -16.44 31.26
N HIS A 148 -11.55 -17.55 30.63
CA HIS A 148 -10.20 -17.71 30.08
C HIS A 148 -9.89 -16.70 28.96
N VAL A 149 -10.79 -16.59 27.99
CA VAL A 149 -10.63 -15.74 26.81
C VAL A 149 -10.58 -14.27 27.19
N PHE A 150 -11.54 -13.80 27.97
CA PHE A 150 -11.69 -12.39 28.30
C PHE A 150 -10.94 -11.98 29.56
N ARG A 151 -10.39 -12.93 30.33
CA ARG A 151 -9.71 -12.67 31.61
C ARG A 151 -10.63 -11.96 32.62
N ILE A 152 -11.87 -12.42 32.70
CA ILE A 152 -12.92 -11.88 33.57
C ILE A 152 -13.55 -12.99 34.41
N THR A 153 -14.25 -12.62 35.47
CA THR A 153 -15.05 -13.54 36.27
C THR A 153 -16.21 -12.79 36.95
N VAL A 154 -17.31 -13.48 37.20
CA VAL A 154 -18.44 -13.00 38.02
C VAL A 154 -18.46 -13.64 39.41
N ASP A 155 -17.49 -14.52 39.70
CA ASP A 155 -17.32 -15.16 41.00
C ASP A 155 -16.23 -14.40 41.79
N PRO A 156 -16.56 -13.77 42.94
CA PRO A 156 -15.59 -13.01 43.73
C PRO A 156 -14.47 -13.89 44.29
N ASP A 157 -14.69 -15.20 44.44
CA ASP A 157 -13.71 -16.11 45.02
C ASP A 157 -12.70 -16.62 43.97
N ARG A 158 -12.98 -16.41 42.67
CA ARG A 158 -12.13 -16.89 41.56
C ARG A 158 -11.16 -15.84 41.04
N VAL A 159 -10.06 -15.63 41.74
CA VAL A 159 -9.09 -14.56 41.41
C VAL A 159 -8.17 -14.89 40.22
N THR A 160 -7.99 -16.16 39.90
CA THR A 160 -7.06 -16.63 38.84
C THR A 160 -7.72 -17.60 37.88
N ASP A 161 -7.33 -17.53 36.61
CA ASP A 161 -7.65 -18.52 35.60
C ASP A 161 -6.96 -19.85 35.88
N ILE A 162 -7.48 -20.94 35.29
CA ILE A 162 -6.90 -22.29 35.36
C ILE A 162 -5.43 -22.32 34.94
N ASN A 163 -5.03 -21.44 34.04
CA ASN A 163 -3.66 -21.36 33.53
C ASN A 163 -2.75 -20.37 34.29
N GLY A 164 -3.25 -19.73 35.36
CA GLY A 164 -2.48 -18.81 36.21
C GLY A 164 -2.72 -17.29 36.04
N PRO A 165 -3.19 -16.75 34.89
CA PRO A 165 -3.45 -15.31 34.77
C PRO A 165 -4.54 -14.80 35.72
N ARG A 166 -4.38 -13.58 36.21
CA ARG A 166 -5.40 -12.91 37.04
C ARG A 166 -6.68 -12.65 36.23
N LEU A 167 -7.83 -12.88 36.86
CA LEU A 167 -9.14 -12.54 36.32
C LEU A 167 -9.62 -11.21 36.91
N ASN A 168 -10.28 -10.40 36.09
CA ASN A 168 -10.95 -9.18 36.51
C ASN A 168 -12.36 -9.53 37.00
N PHE A 169 -12.65 -9.23 38.26
CA PHE A 169 -13.96 -9.46 38.84
C PHE A 169 -14.96 -8.39 38.35
N LEU A 170 -16.10 -8.84 37.85
CA LEU A 170 -17.21 -8.02 37.34
C LEU A 170 -18.30 -7.95 38.41
N SER A 171 -18.25 -6.89 39.21
CA SER A 171 -19.14 -6.71 40.36
C SER A 171 -20.59 -6.46 39.97
N GLU A 172 -20.82 -5.67 38.91
CA GLU A 172 -22.18 -5.29 38.50
C GLU A 172 -22.89 -6.47 37.86
N THR A 173 -22.23 -7.13 36.90
CA THR A 173 -22.74 -8.34 36.26
C THR A 173 -22.95 -9.48 37.27
N GLY A 174 -22.02 -9.64 38.23
CA GLY A 174 -22.16 -10.63 39.29
C GLY A 174 -23.32 -10.35 40.24
N GLN A 175 -23.63 -9.08 40.51
CA GLN A 175 -24.79 -8.67 41.29
C GLN A 175 -26.10 -8.92 40.54
N GLU A 176 -26.16 -8.58 39.25
CA GLU A 176 -27.33 -8.83 38.40
C GLU A 176 -27.69 -10.33 38.35
N LEU A 177 -26.69 -11.20 38.23
CA LEU A 177 -26.90 -12.65 38.28
C LEU A 177 -27.49 -13.13 39.62
N LYS A 178 -26.99 -12.59 40.74
CA LYS A 178 -27.51 -12.91 42.08
C LYS A 178 -28.95 -12.45 42.26
N GLU A 179 -29.27 -11.23 41.83
CA GLU A 179 -30.63 -10.66 41.91
C GLU A 179 -31.63 -11.46 41.07
N ASN A 180 -31.20 -11.97 39.93
CA ASN A 180 -32.00 -12.82 39.06
C ASN A 180 -32.04 -14.31 39.48
N GLY A 181 -31.43 -14.67 40.60
CA GLY A 181 -31.36 -16.06 41.09
C GLY A 181 -30.59 -17.01 40.15
N SER A 182 -29.75 -16.47 39.26
CA SER A 182 -28.96 -17.22 38.29
C SER A 182 -27.62 -17.66 38.89
N PRO A 183 -27.03 -18.77 38.44
CA PRO A 183 -25.69 -19.17 38.86
C PRO A 183 -24.65 -18.07 38.56
N LEU A 184 -23.64 -17.93 39.42
CA LEU A 184 -22.48 -17.04 39.21
C LEU A 184 -21.54 -17.62 38.14
N LYS A 185 -22.03 -17.71 36.91
CA LYS A 185 -21.33 -18.26 35.75
C LYS A 185 -21.49 -17.35 34.56
N LEU A 186 -20.41 -17.14 33.81
CA LEU A 186 -20.47 -16.48 32.52
C LEU A 186 -21.14 -17.40 31.50
N THR A 187 -22.19 -16.89 30.87
CA THR A 187 -22.87 -17.57 29.77
C THR A 187 -22.98 -16.62 28.57
N ALA A 188 -23.32 -17.16 27.39
CA ALA A 188 -23.54 -16.33 26.21
C ALA A 188 -24.63 -15.25 26.43
N ALA A 189 -25.64 -15.54 27.27
CA ALA A 189 -26.74 -14.62 27.56
C ALA A 189 -26.32 -13.36 28.31
N VAL A 190 -25.30 -13.44 29.18
CA VAL A 190 -24.80 -12.31 29.98
C VAL A 190 -23.52 -11.70 29.42
N LEU A 191 -22.99 -12.26 28.33
CA LEU A 191 -21.68 -11.89 27.79
C LEU A 191 -21.63 -10.45 27.28
N ASP A 192 -22.73 -9.92 26.71
CA ASP A 192 -22.77 -8.52 26.24
C ASP A 192 -22.60 -7.53 27.41
N SER A 193 -23.38 -7.69 28.48
CA SER A 193 -23.27 -6.88 29.71
C SER A 193 -21.89 -7.05 30.36
N ALA A 194 -21.40 -8.29 30.45
CA ALA A 194 -20.10 -8.60 31.05
C ALA A 194 -18.96 -7.91 30.28
N LEU A 195 -18.99 -7.91 28.95
CA LEU A 195 -17.98 -7.25 28.13
C LEU A 195 -18.06 -5.73 28.23
N LEU A 196 -19.27 -5.16 28.31
CA LEU A 196 -19.43 -3.72 28.50
C LEU A 196 -18.79 -3.27 29.82
N GLU A 197 -19.06 -3.97 30.93
CA GLU A 197 -18.43 -3.70 32.23
C GLU A 197 -16.91 -3.88 32.14
N ALA A 198 -16.44 -5.00 31.58
CA ALA A 198 -15.03 -5.32 31.47
C ALA A 198 -14.23 -4.29 30.63
N VAL A 199 -14.79 -3.85 29.51
CA VAL A 199 -14.16 -2.87 28.62
C VAL A 199 -14.19 -1.47 29.22
N THR A 200 -15.30 -1.09 29.86
CA THR A 200 -15.41 0.20 30.58
C THR A 200 -14.43 0.27 31.75
N ALA A 201 -14.17 -0.86 32.41
CA ALA A 201 -13.19 -0.96 33.49
C ALA A 201 -11.72 -0.89 33.02
N VAL A 202 -11.44 -0.93 31.71
CA VAL A 202 -10.07 -0.72 31.22
C VAL A 202 -9.62 0.70 31.60
N PRO A 203 -8.46 0.87 32.27
CA PRO A 203 -7.98 2.19 32.70
C PRO A 203 -7.89 3.19 31.55
N ALA A 204 -8.21 4.46 31.81
CA ALA A 204 -8.26 5.52 30.80
C ALA A 204 -6.93 5.71 30.06
N GLU A 205 -5.80 5.41 30.72
CA GLU A 205 -4.45 5.52 30.17
C GLU A 205 -4.08 4.35 29.26
N LYS A 206 -4.86 3.26 29.27
CA LYS A 206 -4.63 2.07 28.46
C LYS A 206 -5.61 2.01 27.29
N PRO A 207 -5.17 1.52 26.12
CA PRO A 207 -6.05 1.33 24.98
C PRO A 207 -6.90 0.07 25.14
N ILE A 208 -8.20 0.20 24.91
CA ILE A 208 -9.23 -0.83 24.83
C ILE A 208 -8.85 -1.90 23.80
N LEU A 209 -8.37 -1.51 22.62
CA LEU A 209 -7.92 -2.47 21.60
C LEU A 209 -6.73 -3.32 22.10
N GLY A 210 -5.90 -2.77 22.99
CA GLY A 210 -4.82 -3.51 23.65
C GLY A 210 -5.33 -4.62 24.59
N TYR A 211 -6.58 -4.55 25.04
CA TYR A 211 -7.25 -5.60 25.79
C TYR A 211 -8.01 -6.56 24.84
N LEU A 212 -8.81 -6.02 23.92
CA LEU A 212 -9.73 -6.80 23.09
C LEU A 212 -9.04 -7.62 21.99
N LEU A 213 -7.99 -7.10 21.32
CA LEU A 213 -7.30 -7.85 20.26
C LEU A 213 -6.63 -9.14 20.81
N PRO A 214 -5.94 -9.12 21.95
CA PRO A 214 -5.49 -10.35 22.60
C PRO A 214 -6.64 -11.30 23.01
N CYS A 215 -7.80 -10.77 23.43
CA CYS A 215 -8.99 -11.59 23.68
C CYS A 215 -9.42 -12.32 22.41
N PHE A 216 -9.55 -11.59 21.29
CA PHE A 216 -9.86 -12.17 19.98
C PHE A 216 -8.86 -13.28 19.59
N LYS A 217 -7.56 -13.05 19.78
CA LYS A 217 -6.55 -14.07 19.51
C LYS A 217 -6.67 -15.31 20.39
N ARG A 218 -7.09 -15.18 21.64
CA ARG A 218 -7.40 -16.33 22.50
C ARG A 218 -8.64 -17.09 22.02
N ILE A 219 -9.67 -16.39 21.51
CA ILE A 219 -10.86 -17.02 20.92
C ILE A 219 -10.46 -17.92 19.75
N ILE A 220 -9.73 -17.38 18.77
CA ILE A 220 -9.36 -18.14 17.56
C ILE A 220 -8.38 -19.29 17.85
N ARG A 221 -7.57 -19.20 18.92
CA ARG A 221 -6.66 -20.27 19.35
C ARG A 221 -7.37 -21.37 20.13
N SER A 222 -8.59 -21.14 20.60
CA SER A 222 -9.38 -22.15 21.28
C SER A 222 -9.75 -23.25 20.28
N ASN A 223 -9.55 -24.53 20.64
CA ASN A 223 -9.70 -25.64 19.68
C ASN A 223 -11.18 -26.04 19.51
N ILE A 224 -11.90 -25.26 18.70
CA ILE A 224 -13.36 -25.33 18.53
C ILE A 224 -13.82 -26.61 17.80
N VAL A 225 -12.94 -27.22 16.99
CA VAL A 225 -13.32 -28.28 16.04
C VAL A 225 -13.70 -29.60 16.72
N LYS A 226 -13.23 -29.82 17.95
CA LYS A 226 -13.52 -31.05 18.73
C LYS A 226 -14.74 -30.94 19.65
N GLU A 227 -15.39 -29.78 19.67
CA GLU A 227 -16.45 -29.47 20.64
C GLU A 227 -17.87 -29.66 20.06
N THR A 228 -18.85 -29.82 20.96
CA THR A 228 -20.27 -29.95 20.60
C THR A 228 -20.80 -28.68 19.92
N PRO A 229 -21.85 -28.77 19.07
CA PRO A 229 -22.42 -27.61 18.38
C PRO A 229 -22.74 -26.42 19.32
N GLU A 230 -23.35 -26.69 20.47
CA GLU A 230 -23.70 -25.69 21.50
C GLU A 230 -22.46 -24.95 22.04
N LYS A 231 -21.37 -25.69 22.29
CA LYS A 231 -20.08 -25.13 22.74
C LYS A 231 -19.42 -24.27 21.65
N ARG A 232 -19.62 -24.62 20.38
CA ARG A 232 -19.15 -23.82 19.23
C ARG A 232 -19.93 -22.52 19.09
N GLU A 233 -21.24 -22.54 19.30
CA GLU A 233 -22.08 -21.34 19.26
C GLU A 233 -21.67 -20.31 20.31
N ILE A 234 -21.31 -20.74 21.52
CA ILE A 234 -20.79 -19.86 22.59
C ILE A 234 -19.54 -19.11 22.13
N LEU A 235 -18.59 -19.81 21.50
CA LEU A 235 -17.35 -19.20 21.02
C LEU A 235 -17.56 -18.31 19.79
N GLU A 236 -18.49 -18.67 18.90
CA GLU A 236 -18.87 -17.81 17.77
C GLU A 236 -19.52 -16.52 18.26
N GLU A 237 -20.37 -16.58 19.29
CA GLU A 237 -20.96 -15.40 19.91
C GLU A 237 -19.91 -14.55 20.64
N ALA A 238 -18.98 -15.18 21.36
CA ALA A 238 -17.84 -14.49 21.96
C ALA A 238 -16.97 -13.78 20.91
N LYS A 239 -16.72 -14.43 19.76
CA LYS A 239 -15.99 -13.86 18.63
C LYS A 239 -16.74 -12.64 18.07
N ARG A 240 -18.05 -12.78 17.84
CA ARG A 240 -18.92 -11.72 17.32
C ARG A 240 -18.87 -10.50 18.24
N LEU A 241 -19.17 -10.68 19.53
CA LEU A 241 -19.19 -9.59 20.52
C LEU A 241 -17.80 -8.97 20.74
N CYS A 242 -16.72 -9.75 20.70
CA CYS A 242 -15.36 -9.22 20.82
C CYS A 242 -15.03 -8.26 19.66
N VAL A 243 -15.31 -8.68 18.41
CA VAL A 243 -15.14 -7.83 17.22
C VAL A 243 -16.07 -6.61 17.31
N SER A 244 -17.28 -6.77 17.83
CA SER A 244 -18.19 -5.64 18.06
C SER A 244 -17.65 -4.59 18.99
N ASN A 245 -17.16 -4.99 20.15
CA ASN A 245 -16.57 -4.06 21.10
C ASN A 245 -15.30 -3.39 20.53
N CYS A 246 -14.50 -4.09 19.71
CA CYS A 246 -13.40 -3.45 18.98
C CYS A 246 -13.88 -2.36 18.03
N LEU A 247 -14.92 -2.63 17.23
CA LEU A 247 -15.48 -1.65 16.30
C LEU A 247 -16.12 -0.47 17.03
N PHE A 248 -16.81 -0.70 18.14
CA PHE A 248 -17.35 0.38 18.97
C PHE A 248 -16.24 1.23 19.60
N ALA A 249 -15.13 0.64 20.04
CA ALA A 249 -14.00 1.42 20.56
C ALA A 249 -13.40 2.36 19.49
N LEU A 250 -13.53 2.00 18.21
CA LEU A 250 -13.07 2.80 17.06
C LEU A 250 -14.08 3.87 16.61
N THR A 251 -15.38 3.67 16.85
CA THR A 251 -16.46 4.50 16.26
C THR A 251 -17.33 5.23 17.28
N ILE A 252 -17.55 4.63 18.45
CA ILE A 252 -18.43 5.14 19.52
C ILE A 252 -17.68 5.08 20.87
N PRO A 253 -16.60 5.87 21.04
CA PRO A 253 -15.76 5.84 22.24
C PRO A 253 -16.52 6.17 23.54
N ASP A 254 -17.56 7.02 23.45
CA ASP A 254 -18.42 7.40 24.58
C ASP A 254 -19.10 6.19 25.24
N LEU A 255 -19.31 5.09 24.49
CA LEU A 255 -19.87 3.84 25.02
C LEU A 255 -19.06 3.28 26.20
N PHE A 256 -17.75 3.53 26.20
CA PHE A 256 -16.80 3.06 27.22
C PHE A 256 -16.23 4.20 28.05
N GLY A 257 -16.90 5.36 28.08
CA GLY A 257 -16.43 6.54 28.80
C GLY A 257 -15.15 7.17 28.23
N ARG A 258 -14.86 6.96 26.94
CA ARG A 258 -13.69 7.55 26.26
C ARG A 258 -14.09 8.80 25.49
N SER A 259 -13.26 9.84 25.58
CA SER A 259 -13.52 11.13 24.91
C SER A 259 -13.09 11.18 23.44
N GLN A 260 -12.31 10.21 22.97
CA GLN A 260 -11.78 10.16 21.61
C GLN A 260 -11.74 8.70 21.12
N PRO A 261 -11.95 8.47 19.81
CA PRO A 261 -11.87 7.13 19.23
C PRO A 261 -10.43 6.60 19.28
N GLU A 262 -10.28 5.29 19.44
CA GLU A 262 -8.97 4.67 19.37
C GLU A 262 -8.44 4.60 17.94
N SER A 263 -7.12 4.60 17.80
CA SER A 263 -6.47 4.46 16.49
C SER A 263 -6.12 3.01 16.20
N LEU A 264 -6.55 2.49 15.05
CA LEU A 264 -6.20 1.15 14.56
C LEU A 264 -4.74 1.06 14.06
N VAL A 265 -4.10 2.18 13.75
CA VAL A 265 -2.76 2.26 13.12
C VAL A 265 -1.66 1.47 13.85
N PRO A 266 -1.46 1.59 15.18
CA PRO A 266 -0.39 0.85 15.87
C PRO A 266 -0.55 -0.66 15.75
N TYR A 267 -1.79 -1.15 15.70
CA TYR A 267 -2.11 -2.57 15.67
C TYR A 267 -2.01 -3.16 14.26
N LEU A 268 -2.29 -2.38 13.22
CA LEU A 268 -2.03 -2.76 11.83
C LEU A 268 -0.52 -2.83 11.54
N LEU A 269 0.26 -1.87 12.06
CA LEU A 269 1.72 -1.84 11.86
C LEU A 269 2.46 -2.97 12.60
N ARG A 270 1.93 -3.48 13.71
CA ARG A 270 2.52 -4.65 14.40
C ARG A 270 2.40 -5.95 13.60
N GLY A 271 1.48 -6.01 12.63
CA GLY A 271 1.27 -7.17 11.77
C GLY A 271 0.50 -8.32 12.44
N HIS A 272 0.15 -9.32 11.63
CA HIS A 272 -0.77 -10.39 12.03
C HIS A 272 -0.16 -11.41 13.00
N GLU A 273 1.17 -11.53 13.07
CA GLU A 273 1.87 -12.52 13.91
C GLU A 273 1.88 -12.12 15.39
N GLN A 274 1.96 -10.82 15.70
CA GLN A 274 2.07 -10.30 17.08
C GLN A 274 0.77 -10.39 17.86
N ASP A 275 0.80 -10.82 19.12
CA ASP A 275 -0.41 -11.16 19.89
C ASP A 275 -1.44 -10.03 20.06
N ASP A 276 -0.97 -8.79 20.00
CA ASP A 276 -1.79 -7.59 20.08
C ASP A 276 -1.95 -6.88 18.73
N GLY A 277 -1.48 -7.47 17.63
CA GLY A 277 -1.68 -6.98 16.27
C GLY A 277 -2.99 -7.45 15.65
N VAL A 278 -3.45 -6.70 14.63
CA VAL A 278 -4.63 -7.07 13.83
C VAL A 278 -4.29 -8.25 12.93
N CYS A 279 -4.96 -9.39 13.13
CA CYS A 279 -4.78 -10.58 12.30
C CYS A 279 -5.83 -10.69 11.17
N LEU A 280 -5.57 -11.57 10.20
CA LEU A 280 -6.46 -11.77 9.06
C LEU A 280 -7.85 -12.28 9.48
N ASP A 281 -7.95 -13.09 10.53
CA ASP A 281 -9.24 -13.56 11.04
C ASP A 281 -10.06 -12.42 11.64
N PHE A 282 -9.41 -11.47 12.32
CA PHE A 282 -10.08 -10.27 12.81
C PHE A 282 -10.61 -9.43 11.65
N LEU A 283 -9.78 -9.19 10.63
CA LEU A 283 -10.22 -8.47 9.42
C LEU A 283 -11.39 -9.18 8.74
N ARG A 284 -11.37 -10.52 8.65
CA ARG A 284 -12.47 -11.31 8.07
C ARG A 284 -13.78 -11.13 8.82
N GLU A 285 -13.74 -11.11 10.15
CA GLU A 285 -14.96 -10.90 10.95
C GLU A 285 -15.40 -9.43 10.93
N ALA A 286 -14.47 -8.47 10.95
CA ALA A 286 -14.78 -7.05 10.89
C ALA A 286 -15.48 -6.68 9.57
N VAL A 287 -14.98 -7.16 8.42
CA VAL A 287 -15.59 -6.82 7.12
C VAL A 287 -17.01 -7.35 6.93
N LYS A 288 -17.37 -8.47 7.60
CA LYS A 288 -18.76 -8.97 7.58
C LYS A 288 -19.74 -7.99 8.20
N ARG A 289 -19.24 -7.12 9.09
CA ARG A 289 -20.05 -6.15 9.82
C ARG A 289 -20.11 -4.79 9.15
N PHE A 290 -19.33 -4.54 8.10
CA PHE A 290 -19.35 -3.26 7.39
C PHE A 290 -20.74 -2.82 6.92
N PRO A 291 -21.66 -3.71 6.48
CA PRO A 291 -23.02 -3.31 6.13
C PRO A 291 -23.87 -2.80 7.31
N GLU A 292 -23.45 -3.03 8.54
CA GLU A 292 -24.21 -2.66 9.75
C GLU A 292 -24.05 -1.17 10.11
N ASP A 293 -22.92 -0.55 9.78
CA ASP A 293 -22.63 0.86 10.08
C ASP A 293 -21.60 1.42 9.08
N GLU A 294 -21.92 2.53 8.40
CA GLU A 294 -21.04 3.19 7.43
C GLU A 294 -19.73 3.71 8.05
N GLN A 295 -19.68 3.91 9.38
CA GLN A 295 -18.47 4.30 10.08
C GLN A 295 -17.44 3.16 10.15
N PHE A 296 -17.88 1.89 10.10
CA PHE A 296 -16.97 0.75 10.18
C PHE A 296 -15.99 0.70 9.00
N PRO A 297 -16.39 0.74 7.72
CA PRO A 297 -15.40 0.81 6.64
C PRO A 297 -14.55 2.08 6.70
N ALA A 298 -15.12 3.22 7.13
CA ALA A 298 -14.42 4.51 7.19
C ALA A 298 -13.20 4.47 8.13
N VAL A 299 -13.34 3.92 9.35
CA VAL A 299 -12.21 3.87 10.30
C VAL A 299 -11.02 3.04 9.81
N PHE A 300 -11.25 2.01 8.99
CA PHE A 300 -10.17 1.23 8.36
C PHE A 300 -9.52 2.02 7.23
N ALA A 301 -10.32 2.73 6.42
CA ALA A 301 -9.80 3.59 5.37
C ALA A 301 -8.94 4.74 5.95
N ASP A 302 -9.42 5.40 6.99
CA ASP A 302 -8.72 6.48 7.70
C ASP A 302 -7.41 6.00 8.34
N ALA A 303 -7.43 4.81 8.93
CA ALA A 303 -6.22 4.19 9.48
C ALA A 303 -5.18 3.92 8.39
N MET A 304 -5.59 3.39 7.23
CA MET A 304 -4.67 3.16 6.12
C MET A 304 -4.18 4.46 5.48
N HIS A 305 -5.01 5.50 5.42
CA HIS A 305 -4.58 6.83 5.02
C HIS A 305 -3.50 7.36 5.97
N SER A 306 -3.68 7.26 7.29
CA SER A 306 -2.66 7.67 8.27
C SER A 306 -1.36 6.86 8.14
N ILE A 307 -1.45 5.55 7.87
CA ILE A 307 -0.28 4.70 7.54
C ILE A 307 0.43 5.24 6.30
N SER A 308 -0.31 5.58 5.24
CA SER A 308 0.24 6.17 4.01
C SER A 308 0.94 7.51 4.26
N THR A 309 0.30 8.42 5.00
CA THR A 309 0.88 9.72 5.37
C THR A 309 2.19 9.54 6.13
N LYS A 310 2.26 8.61 7.08
CA LYS A 310 3.51 8.29 7.80
C LYS A 310 4.57 7.70 6.86
N LEU A 311 4.18 6.80 5.96
CA LEU A 311 5.06 6.20 4.96
C LEU A 311 5.67 7.25 4.01
N SER A 312 4.97 8.35 3.73
CA SER A 312 5.44 9.42 2.83
C SER A 312 6.78 10.04 3.25
N GLY A 313 7.06 10.02 4.57
CA GLY A 313 8.31 10.50 5.18
C GLY A 313 9.42 9.47 5.23
N LEU A 314 9.16 8.21 4.83
CA LEU A 314 10.13 7.12 4.89
C LEU A 314 10.84 6.91 3.54
N THR A 315 11.94 6.16 3.61
CA THR A 315 12.74 5.73 2.47
C THR A 315 12.94 4.21 2.52
N MET A 316 13.54 3.63 1.47
CA MET A 316 13.89 2.19 1.47
C MET A 316 14.93 1.78 2.52
N GLU A 317 15.58 2.74 3.18
CA GLU A 317 16.48 2.48 4.32
C GLU A 317 15.76 2.46 5.67
N SER A 318 14.53 2.99 5.71
CA SER A 318 13.70 3.00 6.92
C SER A 318 13.07 1.62 7.15
N ASP A 319 12.49 1.41 8.34
CA ASP A 319 11.65 0.25 8.61
C ASP A 319 10.25 0.42 7.96
N TYR A 320 10.20 0.34 6.63
CA TYR A 320 8.98 0.56 5.84
C TYR A 320 8.12 -0.70 5.69
N LYS A 321 8.68 -1.89 5.94
CA LYS A 321 7.98 -3.18 5.73
C LYS A 321 6.68 -3.34 6.52
N PRO A 322 6.56 -2.89 7.78
CA PRO A 322 5.29 -2.86 8.50
C PRO A 322 4.15 -2.16 7.74
N TYR A 323 4.45 -1.08 7.03
CA TYR A 323 3.48 -0.30 6.27
C TYR A 323 3.00 -1.06 5.04
N ILE A 324 3.93 -1.67 4.30
CA ILE A 324 3.59 -2.53 3.14
C ILE A 324 2.76 -3.72 3.59
N ASN A 325 3.15 -4.38 4.68
CA ASN A 325 2.44 -5.53 5.23
C ASN A 325 1.01 -5.20 5.66
N ALA A 326 0.76 -3.98 6.18
CA ALA A 326 -0.58 -3.52 6.51
C ALA A 326 -1.48 -3.45 5.27
N LEU A 327 -1.02 -2.80 4.18
CA LEU A 327 -1.80 -2.74 2.94
C LEU A 327 -1.91 -4.11 2.25
N MET A 328 -0.86 -4.94 2.31
CA MET A 328 -0.89 -6.33 1.85
C MET A 328 -1.95 -7.16 2.58
N SER A 329 -2.21 -6.88 3.87
CA SER A 329 -3.29 -7.54 4.61
C SER A 329 -4.66 -7.15 4.07
N TYR A 330 -4.85 -5.88 3.66
CA TYR A 330 -6.10 -5.42 3.04
C TYR A 330 -6.36 -6.08 1.68
N THR A 331 -5.30 -6.45 0.94
CA THR A 331 -5.45 -7.12 -0.37
C THR A 331 -6.22 -8.43 -0.33
N LYS A 332 -6.38 -9.03 0.86
CA LYS A 332 -7.12 -10.28 1.08
C LYS A 332 -8.63 -10.08 1.23
N PHE A 333 -9.09 -8.84 1.36
CA PHE A 333 -10.49 -8.51 1.66
C PHE A 333 -10.98 -7.38 0.74
N PRO A 334 -11.72 -7.68 -0.35
CA PRO A 334 -12.26 -6.67 -1.24
C PRO A 334 -13.01 -5.52 -0.55
N PRO A 335 -13.83 -5.74 0.51
CA PRO A 335 -14.51 -4.64 1.20
C PRO A 335 -13.57 -3.57 1.78
N LEU A 336 -12.35 -3.95 2.22
CA LEU A 336 -11.34 -3.00 2.70
C LEU A 336 -10.77 -2.17 1.55
N LEU A 337 -10.53 -2.78 0.40
CA LEU A 337 -10.04 -2.07 -0.80
C LEU A 337 -11.11 -1.13 -1.37
N ASN A 338 -12.37 -1.56 -1.34
CA ASN A 338 -13.51 -0.75 -1.76
C ASN A 338 -13.61 0.52 -0.91
N ALA A 339 -13.64 0.36 0.42
CA ALA A 339 -13.64 1.48 1.37
C ALA A 339 -12.44 2.41 1.15
N LEU A 340 -11.25 1.83 0.97
CA LEU A 340 -10.03 2.60 0.76
C LEU A 340 -10.04 3.39 -0.55
N SER A 341 -10.62 2.84 -1.62
CA SER A 341 -10.75 3.52 -2.91
C SER A 341 -11.73 4.69 -2.89
N GLN A 342 -12.71 4.65 -1.99
CA GLN A 342 -13.70 5.71 -1.80
C GLN A 342 -13.22 6.84 -0.88
N HIS A 343 -12.13 6.63 -0.14
CA HIS A 343 -11.57 7.65 0.75
C HIS A 343 -11.18 8.92 -0.04
N PRO A 344 -11.46 10.14 0.47
CA PRO A 344 -11.19 11.40 -0.25
C PRO A 344 -9.74 11.60 -0.71
N ASN A 345 -8.76 11.11 0.07
CA ASN A 345 -7.34 11.15 -0.28
C ASN A 345 -6.86 9.98 -1.15
N PHE A 346 -7.73 9.05 -1.57
CA PHE A 346 -7.33 8.02 -2.53
C PHE A 346 -6.84 8.65 -3.83
N MET A 347 -7.58 9.64 -4.31
CA MET A 347 -7.24 10.50 -5.43
C MET A 347 -7.77 11.90 -5.16
N THR A 348 -7.00 12.94 -5.48
CA THR A 348 -7.41 14.34 -5.28
C THR A 348 -7.45 15.08 -6.61
N ALA A 349 -8.16 16.21 -6.68
CA ALA A 349 -8.21 17.06 -7.88
C ALA A 349 -6.93 17.88 -8.13
N GLN A 350 -5.85 17.63 -7.37
CA GLN A 350 -4.61 18.40 -7.45
C GLN A 350 -3.79 18.03 -8.69
N LYS A 351 -3.07 19.02 -9.24
CA LYS A 351 -2.44 18.93 -10.57
C LYS A 351 -0.93 18.70 -10.58
N SER A 352 -0.29 18.44 -9.43
CA SER A 352 1.16 18.23 -9.35
C SER A 352 1.51 16.76 -9.09
N GLY A 353 2.45 16.23 -9.87
CA GLY A 353 2.97 14.87 -9.67
C GLY A 353 3.66 14.70 -8.31
N ALA A 354 4.33 15.73 -7.80
CA ALA A 354 4.96 15.69 -6.48
C ALA A 354 3.92 15.49 -5.36
N PHE A 355 2.73 16.09 -5.51
CA PHE A 355 1.62 15.90 -4.60
C PHE A 355 1.04 14.49 -4.72
N VAL A 356 0.79 14.01 -5.95
CA VAL A 356 0.26 12.65 -6.17
C VAL A 356 1.14 11.59 -5.51
N GLU A 357 2.45 11.71 -5.64
CA GLU A 357 3.43 10.79 -5.04
C GLU A 357 3.40 10.77 -3.50
N ARG A 358 3.06 11.87 -2.84
CA ARG A 358 3.24 12.00 -1.38
C ARG A 358 1.95 12.02 -0.57
N GLU A 359 0.89 12.56 -1.14
CA GLU A 359 -0.32 12.94 -0.41
C GLU A 359 -1.55 12.10 -0.81
N THR A 360 -1.44 11.27 -1.86
CA THR A 360 -2.47 10.27 -2.18
C THR A 360 -2.20 8.97 -1.44
N ILE A 361 -3.23 8.16 -1.19
CA ILE A 361 -3.08 6.92 -0.42
C ILE A 361 -2.07 5.95 -1.04
N LEU A 362 -2.09 5.76 -2.36
CA LEU A 362 -1.18 4.82 -3.03
C LEU A 362 0.20 5.42 -3.33
N GLY A 363 0.31 6.76 -3.37
CA GLY A 363 1.54 7.49 -3.70
C GLY A 363 2.76 7.02 -2.89
N PRO A 364 2.74 7.11 -1.55
CA PRO A 364 3.84 6.72 -0.68
C PRO A 364 4.30 5.27 -0.85
N PHE A 365 3.40 4.35 -1.18
CA PHE A 365 3.75 2.95 -1.45
C PHE A 365 4.54 2.82 -2.77
N PHE A 366 4.07 3.47 -3.83
CA PHE A 366 4.74 3.48 -5.14
C PHE A 366 6.03 4.31 -5.14
N ARG A 367 6.18 5.26 -4.23
CA ARG A 367 7.34 6.15 -4.09
C ARG A 367 8.62 5.43 -3.68
N LEU A 368 8.52 4.41 -2.84
CA LEU A 368 9.68 3.71 -2.29
C LEU A 368 10.53 3.14 -3.41
N SER A 369 11.79 3.56 -3.47
CA SER A 369 12.69 3.21 -4.56
C SER A 369 14.14 3.50 -4.16
N PRO A 370 15.11 2.73 -4.67
CA PRO A 370 16.52 3.05 -4.48
C PRO A 370 16.96 4.29 -5.28
N LEU A 371 16.11 4.83 -6.16
CA LEU A 371 16.33 6.08 -6.88
C LEU A 371 16.03 7.33 -6.03
N GLN A 372 15.68 7.15 -4.74
CA GLN A 372 15.58 8.26 -3.80
C GLN A 372 16.98 8.82 -3.51
N SER A 373 17.12 10.14 -3.60
CA SER A 373 18.41 10.82 -3.47
C SER A 373 19.17 10.47 -2.19
N GLU A 374 18.43 10.42 -1.07
CA GLU A 374 18.95 10.12 0.27
C GLU A 374 19.49 8.68 0.36
N VAL A 375 18.94 7.78 -0.45
CA VAL A 375 19.25 6.35 -0.47
C VAL A 375 20.49 6.06 -1.32
N THR A 376 20.66 6.79 -2.44
CA THR A 376 21.73 6.50 -3.41
C THR A 376 23.15 6.55 -2.82
N LEU A 377 23.43 7.47 -1.88
CA LEU A 377 24.76 7.62 -1.29
C LEU A 377 25.13 6.48 -0.33
N THR A 378 24.15 5.80 0.25
CA THR A 378 24.38 4.65 1.13
C THR A 378 24.81 3.42 0.33
N TYR A 379 24.24 3.22 -0.86
CA TYR A 379 24.60 2.11 -1.76
C TYR A 379 25.89 2.35 -2.54
N PHE A 380 26.25 3.62 -2.77
CA PHE A 380 27.42 4.01 -3.55
C PHE A 380 28.33 4.97 -2.75
N PRO A 381 28.97 4.48 -1.68
CA PRO A 381 29.89 5.31 -0.89
C PRO A 381 31.13 5.68 -1.72
N ASN A 382 31.66 6.88 -1.48
CA ASN A 382 32.82 7.44 -2.21
C ASN A 382 32.68 7.37 -3.75
N PRO A 383 31.61 7.96 -4.32
CA PRO A 383 31.22 7.70 -5.70
C PRO A 383 32.25 8.15 -6.74
N ARG A 384 33.08 9.15 -6.43
CA ARG A 384 34.19 9.62 -7.32
C ARG A 384 35.24 8.54 -7.62
N GLY A 385 35.40 7.56 -6.74
CA GLY A 385 36.34 6.46 -6.92
C GLY A 385 35.69 5.18 -7.43
N LEU A 386 34.40 5.20 -7.74
CA LEU A 386 33.69 4.03 -8.26
C LEU A 386 34.05 3.79 -9.73
N ASP A 387 34.14 2.52 -10.07
CA ASP A 387 34.14 2.05 -11.45
C ASP A 387 32.99 1.05 -11.64
N ARG A 388 32.80 0.59 -12.88
CA ARG A 388 31.72 -0.35 -13.22
C ARG A 388 31.80 -1.65 -12.43
N SER A 389 33.00 -2.17 -12.15
CA SER A 389 33.18 -3.44 -11.42
C SER A 389 32.82 -3.30 -9.94
N ARG A 390 33.16 -2.16 -9.34
CA ARG A 390 32.89 -1.85 -7.93
C ARG A 390 31.45 -1.44 -7.68
N ALA A 391 30.77 -0.88 -8.68
CA ALA A 391 29.35 -0.52 -8.60
C ALA A 391 28.41 -1.74 -8.77
N ALA A 392 28.84 -2.78 -9.50
CA ALA A 392 27.99 -3.91 -9.87
C ALA A 392 27.33 -4.63 -8.67
N PRO A 393 28.05 -4.97 -7.57
CA PRO A 393 27.41 -5.63 -6.43
C PRO A 393 26.31 -4.80 -5.78
N SER A 394 26.51 -3.47 -5.65
CA SER A 394 25.48 -2.56 -5.15
C SER A 394 24.28 -2.53 -6.09
N GLN A 395 24.51 -2.46 -7.41
CA GLN A 395 23.45 -2.47 -8.42
C GLN A 395 22.62 -3.77 -8.37
N ASP A 396 23.26 -4.93 -8.21
CA ASP A 396 22.56 -6.22 -8.10
C ASP A 396 21.67 -6.27 -6.86
N ALA A 397 22.16 -5.75 -5.74
CA ALA A 397 21.37 -5.70 -4.52
C ALA A 397 20.21 -4.71 -4.62
N LEU A 398 20.41 -3.55 -5.28
CA LEU A 398 19.34 -2.61 -5.59
C LEU A 398 18.22 -3.26 -6.40
N ARG A 399 18.57 -4.01 -7.45
CA ARG A 399 17.61 -4.76 -8.28
C ARG A 399 16.85 -5.78 -7.46
N ALA A 400 17.54 -6.55 -6.62
CA ALA A 400 16.91 -7.58 -5.79
C ALA A 400 15.86 -6.99 -4.84
N ILE A 401 16.21 -5.90 -4.14
CA ILE A 401 15.29 -5.22 -3.20
C ILE A 401 14.11 -4.60 -3.95
N LEU A 402 14.38 -3.92 -5.07
CA LEU A 402 13.34 -3.28 -5.87
C LEU A 402 12.37 -4.30 -6.47
N ARG A 403 12.84 -5.45 -6.94
CA ARG A 403 11.98 -6.53 -7.46
C ARG A 403 10.99 -7.02 -6.42
N VAL A 404 11.45 -7.27 -5.19
CA VAL A 404 10.56 -7.69 -4.09
C VAL A 404 9.48 -6.62 -3.84
N HIS A 405 9.87 -5.35 -3.78
CA HIS A 405 8.92 -4.26 -3.59
C HIS A 405 7.92 -4.15 -4.75
N GLN A 406 8.38 -4.30 -6.00
CA GLN A 406 7.51 -4.28 -7.18
C GLN A 406 6.57 -5.48 -7.26
N ASP A 407 6.94 -6.64 -6.69
CA ASP A 407 6.04 -7.78 -6.52
C ASP A 407 4.93 -7.50 -5.50
N GLU A 408 5.26 -6.84 -4.39
CA GLU A 408 4.29 -6.37 -3.40
C GLU A 408 3.35 -5.32 -4.02
N LEU A 409 3.89 -4.32 -4.73
CA LEU A 409 3.11 -3.29 -5.44
C LEU A 409 2.17 -3.89 -6.49
N PHE A 410 2.64 -4.85 -7.28
CA PHE A 410 1.78 -5.52 -8.26
C PHE A 410 0.65 -6.30 -7.57
N THR A 411 0.95 -6.98 -6.46
CA THR A 411 -0.06 -7.70 -5.68
C THR A 411 -1.13 -6.74 -5.17
N ILE A 412 -0.73 -5.59 -4.64
CA ILE A 412 -1.63 -4.53 -4.18
C ILE A 412 -2.49 -4.01 -5.33
N ALA A 413 -1.86 -3.52 -6.42
CA ALA A 413 -2.59 -2.96 -7.55
C ALA A 413 -3.55 -3.97 -8.18
N ASN A 414 -3.12 -5.22 -8.36
CA ASN A 414 -3.95 -6.28 -8.93
C ASN A 414 -5.12 -6.64 -8.00
N ALA A 415 -4.97 -6.53 -6.68
CA ALA A 415 -6.07 -6.72 -5.76
C ALA A 415 -7.15 -5.62 -5.91
N PHE A 416 -6.75 -4.35 -6.05
CA PHE A 416 -7.69 -3.26 -6.35
C PHE A 416 -8.43 -3.49 -7.68
N ILE A 417 -7.70 -3.85 -8.74
CA ILE A 417 -8.28 -4.14 -10.06
C ILE A 417 -9.34 -5.26 -9.99
N ARG A 418 -9.14 -6.23 -9.10
CA ARG A 418 -10.00 -7.41 -8.95
C ARG A 418 -11.10 -7.27 -7.91
N ALA A 419 -11.09 -6.21 -7.09
CA ALA A 419 -12.04 -6.04 -6.00
C ALA A 419 -13.48 -5.93 -6.51
N ASP A 420 -13.75 -4.91 -7.35
CA ASP A 420 -14.98 -4.77 -8.12
C ASP A 420 -14.77 -3.76 -9.28
N THR A 421 -15.85 -3.42 -9.99
CA THR A 421 -15.80 -2.51 -11.15
C THR A 421 -15.53 -1.06 -10.75
N GLU A 422 -16.09 -0.57 -9.64
CA GLU A 422 -15.91 0.83 -9.22
C GLU A 422 -14.49 1.05 -8.71
N THR A 423 -14.00 0.15 -7.85
CA THR A 423 -12.65 0.15 -7.31
C THR A 423 -11.60 0.05 -8.41
N ARG A 424 -11.86 -0.79 -9.43
CA ARG A 424 -11.02 -0.86 -10.64
C ARG A 424 -11.00 0.48 -11.39
N THR A 425 -12.15 1.11 -11.56
CA THR A 425 -12.26 2.41 -12.24
C THR A 425 -11.44 3.46 -11.50
N ARG A 426 -11.59 3.55 -10.18
CA ARG A 426 -10.86 4.50 -9.33
C ARG A 426 -9.35 4.29 -9.34
N VAL A 427 -8.87 3.05 -9.33
CA VAL A 427 -7.42 2.81 -9.40
C VAL A 427 -6.86 3.13 -10.79
N LEU A 428 -7.62 2.90 -11.87
CA LEU A 428 -7.24 3.34 -13.21
C LEU A 428 -7.23 4.87 -13.33
N ASP A 429 -8.19 5.57 -12.71
CA ASP A 429 -8.20 7.03 -12.63
C ASP A 429 -7.00 7.55 -11.83
N TRP A 430 -6.60 6.86 -10.75
CA TRP A 430 -5.40 7.20 -10.00
C TRP A 430 -4.12 7.03 -10.84
N PHE A 431 -3.98 5.92 -11.58
CA PHE A 431 -2.87 5.72 -12.53
C PHE A 431 -2.82 6.85 -13.56
N ALA A 432 -3.97 7.23 -14.11
CA ALA A 432 -4.06 8.31 -15.07
C ALA A 432 -3.70 9.66 -14.48
N SER A 433 -4.17 9.98 -13.27
CA SER A 433 -3.80 11.20 -12.55
C SER A 433 -2.28 11.26 -12.30
N ALA A 434 -1.67 10.15 -11.89
CA ALA A 434 -0.23 10.04 -11.72
C ALA A 434 0.54 10.30 -13.03
N ILE A 435 0.02 9.87 -14.17
CA ILE A 435 0.64 10.09 -15.48
C ILE A 435 0.43 11.54 -15.97
N ASN A 436 -0.82 12.01 -15.98
CA ASN A 436 -1.21 13.31 -16.56
C ASN A 436 -0.58 14.49 -15.80
N THR A 437 -0.34 14.34 -14.50
CA THR A 437 0.33 15.38 -13.68
C THR A 437 1.84 15.43 -13.87
N ASN A 438 2.40 14.59 -14.76
CA ASN A 438 3.83 14.42 -14.97
C ASN A 438 4.32 14.75 -16.39
N HIS A 439 3.52 15.41 -17.23
CA HIS A 439 3.96 15.80 -18.58
C HIS A 439 5.25 16.66 -18.56
N LYS A 440 5.40 17.51 -17.54
CA LYS A 440 6.57 18.35 -17.32
C LYS A 440 7.87 17.58 -17.07
N ARG A 441 7.84 16.27 -16.84
CA ARG A 441 9.05 15.43 -16.75
C ARG A 441 9.84 15.38 -18.07
N ARG A 442 9.22 15.79 -19.18
CA ARG A 442 9.84 15.88 -20.52
C ARG A 442 10.30 17.28 -20.89
N ALA A 443 10.17 18.26 -19.99
CA ALA A 443 10.68 19.61 -20.22
C ALA A 443 12.22 19.63 -20.27
N ILE A 444 12.78 20.62 -20.98
CA ILE A 444 14.23 20.84 -21.06
C ILE A 444 14.83 21.07 -19.66
N GLN A 445 14.11 21.80 -18.82
CA GLN A 445 14.41 22.00 -17.41
C GLN A 445 13.22 21.54 -16.58
N VAL A 446 13.41 20.46 -15.82
CA VAL A 446 12.37 19.88 -14.96
C VAL A 446 12.48 20.50 -13.58
N ASP A 447 11.37 21.05 -13.05
CA ASP A 447 11.27 21.43 -11.64
C ASP A 447 10.88 20.21 -10.79
N PRO A 448 11.77 19.68 -9.92
CA PRO A 448 11.48 18.52 -9.08
C PRO A 448 10.34 18.73 -8.09
N LYS A 449 9.89 19.97 -7.86
CA LYS A 449 8.76 20.28 -6.97
C LYS A 449 7.41 20.12 -7.66
N GLU A 450 7.37 20.13 -9.00
CA GLU A 450 6.12 20.02 -9.75
C GLU A 450 5.84 18.59 -10.22
N VAL A 451 6.88 17.76 -10.36
CA VAL A 451 6.80 16.40 -10.89
C VAL A 451 7.06 15.34 -9.82
N SER A 452 6.58 14.13 -10.07
CA SER A 452 6.96 12.96 -9.27
C SER A 452 8.44 12.60 -9.51
N SER A 453 9.01 11.88 -8.57
CA SER A 453 10.35 11.30 -8.62
C SER A 453 10.47 10.18 -9.67
N ASP A 454 11.71 9.90 -10.08
CA ASP A 454 12.00 8.79 -11.01
C ASP A 454 11.62 7.45 -10.40
N GLY A 455 11.84 7.27 -9.09
CA GLY A 455 11.50 6.04 -8.38
C GLY A 455 10.00 5.71 -8.44
N PHE A 456 9.16 6.71 -8.18
CA PHE A 456 7.70 6.59 -8.30
C PHE A 456 7.27 6.21 -9.72
N MET A 457 7.74 6.96 -10.72
CA MET A 457 7.34 6.74 -12.11
C MET A 457 7.87 5.42 -12.68
N MET A 458 9.07 4.99 -12.28
CA MET A 458 9.61 3.69 -12.65
C MET A 458 8.76 2.55 -12.08
N ASN A 459 8.39 2.62 -10.80
CA ASN A 459 7.49 1.63 -10.21
C ASN A 459 6.14 1.62 -10.93
N LEU A 460 5.54 2.79 -11.19
CA LEU A 460 4.29 2.92 -11.94
C LEU A 460 4.35 2.22 -13.29
N THR A 461 5.42 2.49 -14.05
CA THR A 461 5.65 1.93 -15.40
C THR A 461 5.76 0.40 -15.34
N VAL A 462 6.55 -0.15 -14.40
CA VAL A 462 6.71 -1.61 -14.26
C VAL A 462 5.40 -2.30 -13.88
N ILE A 463 4.60 -1.69 -13.00
CA ILE A 463 3.30 -2.27 -12.63
C ILE A 463 2.33 -2.27 -13.82
N LEU A 464 2.31 -1.19 -14.60
CA LEU A 464 1.49 -1.09 -15.81
C LEU A 464 1.94 -2.08 -16.91
N ASP A 465 3.24 -2.23 -17.12
CA ASP A 465 3.84 -3.26 -17.98
C ASP A 465 3.37 -4.67 -17.59
N ARG A 466 3.32 -4.97 -16.28
CA ARG A 466 2.85 -6.26 -15.79
C ARG A 466 1.36 -6.49 -16.03
N PHE A 467 0.53 -5.45 -16.01
CA PHE A 467 -0.87 -5.56 -16.40
C PHE A 467 -1.04 -5.80 -17.90
N CYS A 468 -0.07 -5.40 -18.73
CA CYS A 468 -0.08 -5.72 -20.15
C CYS A 468 0.34 -7.16 -20.45
N SER A 469 1.20 -7.75 -19.62
CA SER A 469 1.78 -9.09 -19.83
C SER A 469 0.76 -10.19 -20.23
N PRO A 470 -0.43 -10.32 -19.61
CA PRO A 470 -1.40 -11.37 -19.94
C PRO A 470 -2.00 -11.30 -21.35
N PHE A 471 -1.90 -10.15 -22.02
CA PHE A 471 -2.33 -10.02 -23.42
C PHE A 471 -1.18 -9.89 -24.42
N MET A 472 0.06 -9.80 -23.97
CA MET A 472 1.24 -9.69 -24.82
C MET A 472 1.82 -11.06 -25.22
N ASP A 473 1.01 -11.88 -25.89
CA ASP A 473 1.46 -13.18 -26.41
C ASP A 473 2.32 -13.05 -27.67
N THR A 474 3.17 -14.04 -27.94
CA THR A 474 4.12 -14.01 -29.07
C THR A 474 3.46 -14.04 -30.46
N THR A 475 2.19 -14.44 -30.55
CA THR A 475 1.41 -14.53 -31.78
C THR A 475 0.56 -13.29 -32.05
N PHE A 476 0.59 -12.30 -31.15
CA PHE A 476 -0.22 -11.08 -31.26
C PHE A 476 -1.72 -11.35 -31.29
N SER A 477 -2.18 -12.42 -30.62
CA SER A 477 -3.56 -12.90 -30.71
C SER A 477 -4.62 -11.94 -30.15
N LYS A 478 -4.20 -10.95 -29.34
CA LYS A 478 -5.07 -9.97 -28.68
C LYS A 478 -4.78 -8.53 -29.07
N VAL A 479 -3.88 -8.28 -30.02
CA VAL A 479 -3.51 -6.90 -30.42
C VAL A 479 -4.70 -6.15 -31.05
N ASP A 480 -5.66 -6.88 -31.63
CA ASP A 480 -6.94 -6.37 -32.15
C ASP A 480 -7.87 -5.84 -31.05
N ARG A 481 -7.66 -6.23 -29.79
CA ARG A 481 -8.45 -5.72 -28.65
C ARG A 481 -8.04 -4.31 -28.22
N ILE A 482 -6.96 -3.76 -28.78
CA ILE A 482 -6.50 -2.40 -28.50
C ILE A 482 -7.24 -1.45 -29.43
N GLU A 483 -8.19 -0.70 -28.87
CA GLU A 483 -9.13 0.13 -29.63
C GLU A 483 -8.57 1.55 -29.82
N VAL A 484 -8.32 1.96 -31.06
CA VAL A 484 -7.79 3.31 -31.36
C VAL A 484 -8.79 4.41 -31.04
N GLU A 485 -10.08 4.06 -30.98
CA GLU A 485 -11.18 4.95 -30.60
C GLU A 485 -11.11 5.39 -29.13
N TYR A 486 -10.19 4.82 -28.32
CA TYR A 486 -9.90 5.23 -26.95
C TYR A 486 -9.89 6.75 -26.77
N PHE A 487 -9.11 7.46 -27.59
CA PHE A 487 -8.96 8.92 -27.51
C PHE A 487 -10.19 9.70 -27.98
N ARG A 488 -11.14 9.04 -28.66
CA ARG A 488 -12.42 9.62 -29.09
C ARG A 488 -13.60 9.25 -28.19
N ARG A 489 -13.42 8.33 -27.23
CA ARG A 489 -14.39 8.03 -26.18
C ARG A 489 -14.13 8.93 -24.96
N ASN A 490 -13.89 8.31 -23.81
CA ASN A 490 -13.55 8.93 -22.54
C ASN A 490 -12.12 8.53 -22.14
N PRO A 491 -11.08 9.02 -22.84
CA PRO A 491 -9.71 8.65 -22.52
C PRO A 491 -9.33 9.18 -21.13
N ARG A 492 -8.62 8.34 -20.39
CA ARG A 492 -8.00 8.75 -19.11
C ARG A 492 -6.68 9.48 -19.32
N VAL A 493 -5.91 9.08 -20.33
CA VAL A 493 -4.65 9.74 -20.69
C VAL A 493 -4.95 11.03 -21.44
N ASP A 494 -4.45 12.14 -20.92
CA ASP A 494 -4.56 13.43 -21.59
C ASP A 494 -3.43 13.56 -22.64
N ILE A 495 -3.81 13.76 -23.89
CA ILE A 495 -2.85 13.98 -24.98
C ILE A 495 -3.08 15.33 -25.65
N LYS A 496 -3.86 16.25 -25.07
CA LYS A 496 -4.30 17.46 -25.79
C LYS A 496 -3.14 18.30 -26.32
N GLU A 497 -2.14 18.52 -25.47
CA GLU A 497 -0.96 19.35 -25.77
C GLU A 497 0.21 18.54 -26.37
N GLU A 498 0.00 17.25 -26.63
CA GLU A 498 1.02 16.38 -27.21
C GLU A 498 1.10 16.56 -28.73
N THR A 499 2.31 16.71 -29.26
CA THR A 499 2.57 16.70 -30.70
C THR A 499 2.02 15.41 -31.32
N LYS A 500 1.38 15.50 -32.50
CA LYS A 500 0.84 14.33 -33.20
C LYS A 500 1.82 13.82 -34.25
N LEU A 501 1.69 12.55 -34.64
CA LEU A 501 2.56 11.93 -35.64
C LEU A 501 2.54 12.66 -36.99
N ASN A 502 1.36 13.08 -37.46
CA ASN A 502 1.22 13.77 -38.75
C ASN A 502 -0.06 14.61 -38.82
N ALA A 503 -0.36 15.36 -37.76
CA ALA A 503 -1.50 16.27 -37.71
C ALA A 503 -1.11 17.53 -36.93
N ASP A 504 -1.57 18.69 -37.41
CA ASP A 504 -1.50 19.91 -36.62
C ASP A 504 -2.61 19.94 -35.55
N GLN A 505 -2.56 20.95 -34.68
CA GLN A 505 -3.53 21.08 -33.60
C GLN A 505 -4.97 21.19 -34.12
N SER A 506 -5.20 21.93 -35.22
CA SER A 506 -6.54 22.13 -35.78
C SER A 506 -7.13 20.83 -36.32
N ALA A 507 -6.33 20.01 -37.01
CA ALA A 507 -6.75 18.72 -37.52
C ALA A 507 -7.01 17.73 -36.37
N SER A 508 -6.12 17.69 -35.38
CA SER A 508 -6.27 16.89 -34.16
C SER A 508 -7.54 17.25 -33.39
N ASP A 509 -7.79 18.53 -33.15
CA ASP A 509 -8.98 19.01 -32.45
C ASP A 509 -10.27 18.63 -33.20
N ALA A 510 -10.28 18.78 -34.52
CA ALA A 510 -11.41 18.38 -35.35
C ALA A 510 -11.67 16.86 -35.32
N PHE A 511 -10.61 16.05 -35.28
CA PHE A 511 -10.70 14.59 -35.16
C PHE A 511 -11.28 14.17 -33.80
N TYR A 512 -10.78 14.73 -32.70
CA TYR A 512 -11.21 14.38 -31.34
C TYR A 512 -12.54 15.00 -30.92
N ALA A 513 -13.00 16.06 -31.61
CA ALA A 513 -14.35 16.59 -31.47
C ALA A 513 -15.42 15.58 -31.91
N LYS A 514 -15.11 14.70 -32.86
CA LYS A 514 -16.00 13.60 -33.27
C LYS A 514 -15.94 12.47 -32.25
N LYS A 515 -16.81 12.50 -31.25
CA LYS A 515 -16.82 11.47 -30.21
C LYS A 515 -17.30 10.11 -30.74
N THR A 516 -16.81 9.05 -30.12
CA THR A 516 -17.25 7.67 -30.33
C THR A 516 -17.98 7.21 -29.07
N GLU A 517 -19.08 6.48 -29.22
CA GLU A 517 -19.83 5.95 -28.09
C GLU A 517 -19.13 4.75 -27.42
N GLY A 518 -19.55 4.46 -26.19
CA GLY A 518 -19.09 3.31 -25.41
C GLY A 518 -17.90 3.59 -24.50
N ASN A 519 -17.58 2.59 -23.67
CA ASN A 519 -16.42 2.59 -22.80
C ASN A 519 -15.32 1.71 -23.38
N SER A 520 -14.07 2.08 -23.13
CA SER A 520 -12.93 1.28 -23.56
C SER A 520 -12.77 0.04 -22.68
N ASN A 521 -12.35 -1.06 -23.30
CA ASN A 521 -12.08 -2.28 -22.55
C ASN A 521 -10.80 -2.16 -21.69
N PHE A 522 -10.65 -3.04 -20.70
CA PHE A 522 -9.50 -3.00 -19.78
C PHE A 522 -8.14 -3.11 -20.49
N ILE A 523 -8.03 -3.91 -21.56
CA ILE A 523 -6.77 -4.06 -22.33
C ILE A 523 -6.38 -2.72 -22.94
N THR A 524 -7.35 -2.01 -23.53
CA THR A 524 -7.15 -0.69 -24.13
C THR A 524 -6.75 0.35 -23.08
N GLU A 525 -7.43 0.36 -21.93
CA GLU A 525 -7.12 1.27 -20.82
C GLU A 525 -5.68 1.11 -20.34
N VAL A 526 -5.28 -0.12 -19.98
CA VAL A 526 -3.92 -0.34 -19.50
C VAL A 526 -2.88 -0.17 -20.60
N PHE A 527 -3.19 -0.49 -21.87
CA PHE A 527 -2.25 -0.28 -22.97
C PHE A 527 -1.86 1.20 -23.11
N PHE A 528 -2.83 2.12 -23.17
CA PHE A 528 -2.54 3.54 -23.30
C PHE A 528 -1.94 4.17 -22.04
N LEU A 529 -2.35 3.71 -20.85
CA LEU A 529 -1.69 4.09 -19.59
C LEU A 529 -0.21 3.65 -19.59
N THR A 530 0.08 2.40 -19.98
CA THR A 530 1.46 1.89 -20.06
C THR A 530 2.29 2.65 -21.08
N LEU A 531 1.73 2.96 -22.25
CA LEU A 531 2.43 3.75 -23.27
C LEU A 531 2.83 5.14 -22.74
N ALA A 532 1.90 5.87 -22.13
CA ALA A 532 2.19 7.16 -21.53
C ALA A 532 3.14 7.06 -20.32
N ALA A 533 3.05 5.99 -19.52
CA ALA A 533 3.97 5.73 -18.42
C ALA A 533 5.41 5.51 -18.89
N HIS A 534 5.62 4.82 -20.02
CA HIS A 534 6.96 4.75 -20.62
C HIS A 534 7.46 6.13 -21.02
N HIS A 535 6.62 6.93 -21.68
CA HIS A 535 7.01 8.27 -22.11
C HIS A 535 7.45 9.17 -20.94
N TYR A 536 6.59 9.38 -19.95
CA TYR A 536 6.87 10.31 -18.83
C TYR A 536 7.68 9.67 -17.69
N GLY A 537 7.80 8.35 -17.66
CA GLY A 537 8.49 7.58 -16.63
C GLY A 537 9.86 7.08 -17.07
N SER A 538 9.89 5.97 -17.81
CA SER A 538 11.13 5.28 -18.20
C SER A 538 11.99 6.15 -19.13
N GLU A 539 11.42 6.75 -20.17
CA GLU A 539 12.18 7.58 -21.12
C GLU A 539 12.59 8.95 -20.54
N ALA A 540 11.80 9.52 -19.63
CA ALA A 540 12.25 10.68 -18.84
C ALA A 540 13.46 10.33 -17.97
N THR A 541 13.46 9.15 -17.35
CA THR A 541 14.58 8.64 -16.53
C THR A 541 15.83 8.38 -17.39
N ASN A 542 15.66 7.82 -18.59
CA ASN A 542 16.72 7.64 -19.59
C ASN A 542 17.33 8.99 -20.03
N SER A 543 16.49 10.01 -20.25
CA SER A 543 16.93 11.36 -20.59
C SER A 543 17.71 12.04 -19.46
N LYS A 544 17.29 11.80 -18.21
CA LYS A 544 18.04 12.23 -17.02
C LYS A 544 19.40 11.55 -16.92
N LEU A 545 19.50 10.25 -17.22
CA LEU A 545 20.79 9.55 -17.24
C LEU A 545 21.79 10.21 -18.20
N LYS A 546 21.35 10.55 -19.42
CA LYS A 546 22.18 11.28 -20.40
C LYS A 546 22.60 12.66 -19.90
N SER A 547 21.71 13.36 -19.20
CA SER A 547 22.00 14.67 -18.61
C SER A 547 23.03 14.56 -17.49
N LEU A 548 22.87 13.57 -16.59
CA LEU A 548 23.85 13.28 -15.53
C LEU A 548 25.24 12.97 -16.09
N GLU A 549 25.35 12.19 -17.16
CA GLU A 549 26.64 11.92 -17.82
C GLU A 549 27.35 13.20 -18.29
N ARG A 550 26.58 14.18 -18.80
CA ARG A 550 27.11 15.49 -19.21
C ARG A 550 27.49 16.34 -18.02
N ASP A 551 26.63 16.38 -17.00
CA ASP A 551 26.82 17.21 -15.80
C ASP A 551 28.03 16.72 -15.00
N ILE A 552 28.20 15.41 -14.83
CA ILE A 552 29.36 14.80 -14.17
C ILE A 552 30.66 15.27 -14.82
N LYS A 553 30.78 15.17 -16.15
CA LYS A 553 31.98 15.62 -16.89
C LYS A 553 32.23 17.12 -16.70
N TRP A 554 31.16 17.93 -16.68
CA TRP A 554 31.27 19.36 -16.46
C TRP A 554 31.77 19.67 -15.05
N TYR A 555 31.18 19.05 -14.01
CA TYR A 555 31.57 19.26 -12.62
C TYR A 555 32.97 18.74 -12.32
N GLU A 556 33.39 17.61 -12.90
CA GLU A 556 34.77 17.11 -12.79
C GLU A 556 35.77 18.14 -13.33
N LYS A 557 35.56 18.64 -14.55
CA LYS A 557 36.43 19.66 -15.15
C LYS A 557 36.41 20.96 -14.35
N HIS A 558 35.24 21.38 -13.87
CA HIS A 558 35.08 22.61 -13.11
C HIS A 558 35.79 22.53 -11.76
N LEU A 559 35.69 21.41 -11.04
CA LEU A 559 36.38 21.19 -9.78
C LEU A 559 37.90 21.17 -9.95
N THR A 560 38.42 20.51 -11.01
CA THR A 560 39.86 20.56 -11.32
C THR A 560 40.34 21.99 -11.59
N ALA A 561 39.54 22.79 -12.32
CA ALA A 561 39.87 24.19 -12.58
C ALA A 561 39.85 25.03 -11.28
N MET A 562 38.82 24.86 -10.44
CA MET A 562 38.75 25.52 -9.13
C MET A 562 39.95 25.17 -8.25
N GLU A 563 40.31 23.90 -8.15
CA GLU A 563 41.46 23.44 -7.35
C GLU A 563 42.78 24.05 -7.84
N ALA A 564 42.96 24.22 -9.15
CA ALA A 564 44.14 24.88 -9.72
C ALA A 564 44.21 26.39 -9.38
N GLU A 565 43.07 27.03 -9.14
CA GLU A 565 43.00 28.44 -8.73
C GLU A 565 43.18 28.65 -7.23
N ARG A 566 43.07 27.58 -6.40
CA ARG A 566 43.18 27.64 -4.94
C ARG A 566 44.35 28.49 -4.41
N PRO A 567 45.58 28.44 -4.97
CA PRO A 567 46.70 29.25 -4.48
C PRO A 567 46.51 30.77 -4.64
N LYS A 568 45.58 31.21 -5.51
CA LYS A 568 45.33 32.62 -5.84
C LYS A 568 44.15 33.22 -5.07
N VAL A 569 43.45 32.41 -4.28
CA VAL A 569 42.21 32.81 -3.60
C VAL A 569 42.51 33.53 -2.29
N GLN A 570 42.01 34.75 -2.14
CA GLN A 570 42.16 35.53 -0.90
C GLN A 570 41.23 35.06 0.23
N ASN A 571 39.97 34.71 -0.08
CA ASN A 571 39.00 34.20 0.90
C ASN A 571 38.88 32.67 0.82
N LEU A 572 39.84 31.97 1.45
CA LEU A 572 39.92 30.51 1.44
C LEU A 572 38.68 29.84 2.04
N ALA A 573 38.09 30.42 3.09
CA ALA A 573 36.92 29.83 3.76
C ALA A 573 35.68 29.76 2.83
N MET A 574 35.39 30.84 2.10
CA MET A 574 34.28 30.86 1.14
C MET A 574 34.53 29.93 -0.05
N PHE A 575 35.79 29.86 -0.50
CA PHE A 575 36.20 28.95 -1.56
C PHE A 575 36.05 27.48 -1.14
N GLU A 576 36.50 27.11 0.06
CA GLU A 576 36.34 25.75 0.59
C GLU A 576 34.87 25.35 0.75
N LEU A 577 34.02 26.29 1.20
CA LEU A 577 32.57 26.06 1.26
C LEU A 577 31.98 25.80 -0.13
N THR A 578 32.39 26.59 -1.12
CA THR A 578 31.94 26.44 -2.51
C THR A 578 32.43 25.13 -3.11
N LEU A 579 33.72 24.81 -2.97
CA LEU A 579 34.32 23.56 -3.41
C LEU A 579 33.63 22.35 -2.78
N LYS A 580 33.30 22.42 -1.49
CA LYS A 580 32.54 21.37 -0.78
C LYS A 580 31.13 21.20 -1.37
N ARG A 581 30.43 22.29 -1.69
CA ARG A 581 29.09 22.22 -2.33
C ARG A 581 29.16 21.60 -3.72
N HIS A 582 30.09 22.04 -4.56
CA HIS A 582 30.25 21.49 -5.91
C HIS A 582 30.67 20.00 -5.88
N THR A 583 31.56 19.63 -4.95
CA THR A 583 31.93 18.22 -4.72
C THR A 583 30.71 17.38 -4.33
N ALA A 584 29.88 17.87 -3.41
CA ALA A 584 28.68 17.14 -2.98
C ALA A 584 27.67 16.95 -4.14
N VAL A 585 27.52 17.95 -5.02
CA VAL A 585 26.66 17.83 -6.22
C VAL A 585 27.22 16.77 -7.17
N LEU A 586 28.54 16.78 -7.42
CA LEU A 586 29.19 15.78 -8.26
C LEU A 586 29.01 14.36 -7.70
N GLU A 587 29.28 14.18 -6.40
CA GLU A 587 29.15 12.87 -5.73
C GLU A 587 27.71 12.34 -5.82
N LYS A 588 26.73 13.20 -5.56
CA LYS A 588 25.31 12.85 -5.69
C LYS A 588 24.94 12.50 -7.14
N ALA A 589 25.46 13.23 -8.13
CA ALA A 589 25.21 12.96 -9.54
C ALA A 589 25.80 11.59 -9.96
N ILE A 590 27.02 11.27 -9.54
CA ILE A 590 27.66 9.98 -9.83
C ILE A 590 26.90 8.83 -9.16
N ALA A 591 26.54 8.97 -7.87
CA ALA A 591 25.76 7.95 -7.16
C ALA A 591 24.40 7.71 -7.81
N MET A 592 23.70 8.79 -8.19
CA MET A 592 22.42 8.72 -8.90
C MET A 592 22.57 8.05 -10.28
N LYS A 593 23.63 8.36 -11.03
CA LYS A 593 23.93 7.69 -12.31
C LYS A 593 24.04 6.18 -12.12
N TYR A 594 24.84 5.72 -11.15
CA TYR A 594 24.99 4.29 -10.88
C TYR A 594 23.71 3.63 -10.36
N ALA A 595 22.90 4.33 -9.56
CA ALA A 595 21.60 3.85 -9.11
C ALA A 595 20.62 3.68 -10.27
N ILE A 596 20.52 4.68 -11.16
CA ILE A 596 19.70 4.61 -12.37
C ILE A 596 20.20 3.48 -13.27
N GLU A 597 21.50 3.36 -13.54
CA GLU A 597 22.05 2.22 -14.30
C GLU A 597 21.72 0.87 -13.65
N GLY A 598 21.75 0.79 -12.31
CA GLY A 598 21.35 -0.39 -11.57
C GLY A 598 19.90 -0.79 -11.85
N VAL A 599 18.97 0.11 -11.58
CA VAL A 599 17.53 -0.13 -11.75
C VAL A 599 17.16 -0.31 -13.22
N PHE A 600 17.66 0.56 -14.09
CA PHE A 600 17.25 0.64 -15.47
C PHE A 600 17.81 -0.50 -16.32
N LEU A 601 18.95 -1.09 -15.94
CA LEU A 601 19.52 -2.27 -16.59
C LEU A 601 19.04 -3.60 -15.97
N ASP A 602 17.95 -3.58 -15.20
CA ASP A 602 17.33 -4.81 -14.74
C ASP A 602 16.78 -5.63 -15.93
N GLU A 603 17.34 -6.82 -16.15
CA GLU A 603 17.01 -7.64 -17.32
C GLU A 603 15.53 -8.01 -17.41
N LYS A 604 14.90 -8.35 -16.28
CA LYS A 604 13.48 -8.76 -16.26
C LYS A 604 12.57 -7.60 -16.61
N MET A 605 12.88 -6.42 -16.09
CA MET A 605 12.17 -5.19 -16.44
C MET A 605 12.33 -4.85 -17.93
N GLN A 606 13.57 -4.91 -18.44
CA GLN A 606 13.86 -4.60 -19.84
C GLN A 606 13.23 -5.62 -20.80
N GLU A 607 13.17 -6.91 -20.43
CA GLU A 607 12.48 -7.93 -21.22
C GLU A 607 10.99 -7.60 -21.39
N LEU A 608 10.32 -7.18 -20.30
CA LEU A 608 8.91 -6.85 -20.33
C LEU A 608 8.65 -5.54 -21.10
N SER A 609 9.49 -4.52 -20.89
CA SER A 609 9.43 -3.26 -21.64
C SER A 609 9.65 -3.50 -23.14
N LEU A 610 10.65 -4.29 -23.54
CA LEU A 610 10.91 -4.62 -24.93
C LEU A 610 9.74 -5.36 -25.58
N ARG A 611 9.11 -6.29 -24.83
CA ARG A 611 7.91 -7.00 -25.29
C ARG A 611 6.74 -6.04 -25.51
N PHE A 612 6.55 -5.08 -24.62
CA PHE A 612 5.55 -4.02 -24.78
C PHE A 612 5.84 -3.16 -26.01
N MET A 613 7.08 -2.68 -26.19
CA MET A 613 7.46 -1.89 -27.36
C MET A 613 7.28 -2.65 -28.68
N ARG A 614 7.55 -3.96 -28.70
CA ARG A 614 7.25 -4.83 -29.84
C ARG A 614 5.74 -4.88 -30.13
N TYR A 615 4.91 -4.93 -29.10
CA TYR A 615 3.45 -4.86 -29.23
C TYR A 615 2.98 -3.52 -29.79
N VAL A 616 3.52 -2.42 -29.28
CA VAL A 616 3.24 -1.07 -29.77
C VAL A 616 3.63 -0.96 -31.25
N ALA A 617 4.81 -1.45 -31.64
CA ALA A 617 5.26 -1.43 -33.03
C ALA A 617 4.31 -2.23 -33.96
N VAL A 618 3.90 -3.43 -33.57
CA VAL A 618 2.94 -4.23 -34.35
C VAL A 618 1.58 -3.54 -34.43
N TRP A 619 1.08 -2.97 -33.32
CA TRP A 619 -0.17 -2.22 -33.30
C TRP A 619 -0.12 -0.99 -34.22
N LEU A 620 0.97 -0.21 -34.19
CA LEU A 620 1.20 0.92 -35.09
C LEU A 620 1.22 0.48 -36.56
N LEU A 621 1.91 -0.63 -36.89
CA LEU A 621 1.96 -1.15 -38.26
C LEU A 621 0.59 -1.61 -38.76
N ARG A 622 -0.22 -2.26 -37.90
CA ARG A 622 -1.61 -2.61 -38.22
C ARG A 622 -2.45 -1.38 -38.48
N LEU A 623 -2.33 -0.36 -37.63
CA LEU A 623 -3.09 0.87 -37.76
C LEU A 623 -2.68 1.66 -39.02
N ALA A 624 -1.38 1.77 -39.31
CA ALA A 624 -0.87 2.46 -40.49
C ALA A 624 -1.25 1.74 -41.80
N SER A 625 -1.14 0.41 -41.82
CA SER A 625 -1.44 -0.40 -43.02
C SER A 625 -2.93 -0.70 -43.21
N GLN A 626 -3.75 -0.50 -42.17
CA GLN A 626 -5.16 -0.92 -42.14
C GLN A 626 -5.32 -2.43 -42.41
N THR A 627 -4.39 -3.24 -41.92
CA THR A 627 -4.40 -4.71 -42.07
C THR A 627 -4.33 -5.42 -40.71
N ASN A 628 -4.58 -6.73 -40.71
CA ASN A 628 -4.34 -7.59 -39.55
C ASN A 628 -2.88 -8.06 -39.44
N TYR A 629 -1.93 -7.19 -39.83
CA TYR A 629 -0.50 -7.46 -39.82
C TYR A 629 -0.04 -8.05 -38.48
N THR A 630 0.82 -9.06 -38.60
CA THR A 630 1.57 -9.70 -37.53
C THR A 630 2.95 -10.06 -38.10
N PRO A 631 4.00 -10.20 -37.29
CA PRO A 631 5.37 -10.40 -37.80
C PRO A 631 5.59 -11.65 -38.67
N ASP A 632 4.68 -12.62 -38.64
CA ASP A 632 4.65 -13.81 -39.51
C ASP A 632 4.07 -13.57 -40.91
N LYS A 633 3.50 -12.39 -41.17
CA LYS A 633 2.90 -12.02 -42.44
C LYS A 633 3.73 -10.96 -43.15
N ASP A 634 3.69 -10.96 -44.48
CA ASP A 634 4.31 -9.91 -45.28
C ASP A 634 3.52 -8.60 -45.18
N LEU A 635 4.23 -7.50 -44.93
CA LEU A 635 3.67 -6.16 -44.99
C LEU A 635 3.68 -5.70 -46.45
N GLN A 636 2.50 -5.43 -47.01
CA GLN A 636 2.38 -4.91 -48.36
C GLN A 636 2.87 -3.46 -48.43
N LEU A 637 3.84 -3.20 -49.31
CA LEU A 637 4.42 -1.88 -49.55
C LEU A 637 4.29 -1.50 -51.03
N PRO A 638 4.10 -0.20 -51.36
CA PRO A 638 3.95 0.93 -50.44
C PRO A 638 2.63 0.89 -49.63
N LEU A 639 2.62 1.56 -48.48
CA LEU A 639 1.39 1.76 -47.69
C LEU A 639 0.37 2.62 -48.47
N PRO A 640 -0.92 2.62 -48.08
CA PRO A 640 -1.92 3.48 -48.69
C PRO A 640 -1.47 4.95 -48.76
N ALA A 641 -1.69 5.61 -49.91
CA ALA A 641 -1.23 6.97 -50.12
C ALA A 641 -1.85 8.00 -49.16
N GLN A 642 -3.09 7.76 -48.73
CA GLN A 642 -3.73 8.55 -47.68
C GLN A 642 -3.52 7.86 -46.32
N ALA A 643 -2.79 8.54 -45.43
CA ALA A 643 -2.58 8.05 -44.08
C ALA A 643 -3.91 8.01 -43.30
N PRO A 644 -4.20 6.95 -42.53
CA PRO A 644 -5.38 6.90 -41.67
C PRO A 644 -5.37 8.06 -40.67
N GLU A 645 -6.48 8.79 -40.57
CA GLU A 645 -6.60 9.98 -39.70
C GLU A 645 -6.30 9.65 -38.23
N ALA A 646 -6.78 8.49 -37.77
CA ALA A 646 -6.53 7.99 -36.43
C ALA A 646 -5.03 7.73 -36.16
N PHE A 647 -4.28 7.25 -37.16
CA PHE A 647 -2.82 7.06 -37.05
C PHE A 647 -2.12 8.42 -36.98
N ALA A 648 -2.47 9.34 -37.89
CA ALA A 648 -1.88 10.67 -37.95
C ALA A 648 -2.08 11.49 -36.66
N CYS A 649 -3.22 11.30 -35.98
CA CYS A 649 -3.58 11.99 -34.76
C CYS A 649 -3.07 11.31 -33.47
N LEU A 650 -2.35 10.19 -33.54
CA LEU A 650 -1.71 9.62 -32.35
C LEU A 650 -0.63 10.56 -31.79
N PRO A 651 -0.40 10.55 -30.47
CA PRO A 651 0.72 11.28 -29.90
C PRO A 651 2.05 10.75 -30.46
N GLU A 652 2.97 11.67 -30.78
CA GLU A 652 4.29 11.35 -31.35
C GLU A 652 5.06 10.34 -30.48
N TYR A 653 4.88 10.42 -29.16
CA TYR A 653 5.53 9.51 -28.23
C TYR A 653 5.21 8.04 -28.49
N ALA A 654 4.08 7.71 -29.12
CA ALA A 654 3.73 6.35 -29.45
C ALA A 654 4.80 5.66 -30.32
N LEU A 655 5.40 6.40 -31.25
CA LEU A 655 6.52 5.93 -32.06
C LEU A 655 7.87 6.22 -31.41
N GLN A 656 8.02 7.39 -30.78
CA GLN A 656 9.27 7.78 -30.14
C GLN A 656 9.70 6.78 -29.08
N ASP A 657 8.78 6.32 -28.23
CA ASP A 657 9.08 5.40 -27.14
C ASP A 657 9.63 4.07 -27.67
N VAL A 658 9.08 3.55 -28.78
CA VAL A 658 9.61 2.34 -29.45
C VAL A 658 11.06 2.55 -29.89
N VAL A 659 11.32 3.68 -30.56
CA VAL A 659 12.64 3.98 -31.12
C VAL A 659 13.67 4.21 -30.02
N ASP A 660 13.33 5.00 -29.00
CA ASP A 660 14.25 5.36 -27.92
C ASP A 660 14.53 4.16 -27.00
N ASN A 661 13.54 3.29 -26.77
CA ASN A 661 13.74 2.02 -26.07
C ASN A 661 14.71 1.10 -26.84
N PHE A 662 14.54 0.93 -28.15
CA PHE A 662 15.45 0.10 -28.96
C PHE A 662 16.87 0.68 -29.01
N LYS A 663 17.03 2.00 -29.11
CA LYS A 663 18.35 2.65 -28.99
C LYS A 663 19.00 2.38 -27.63
N PHE A 664 18.22 2.45 -26.56
CA PHE A 664 18.70 2.18 -25.21
C PHE A 664 19.17 0.73 -25.08
N VAL A 665 18.31 -0.23 -25.45
CA VAL A 665 18.61 -1.66 -25.42
C VAL A 665 19.86 -1.98 -26.25
N TYR A 666 19.95 -1.48 -27.49
CA TYR A 666 21.12 -1.69 -28.36
C TYR A 666 22.42 -1.18 -27.74
N ARG A 667 22.36 -0.04 -27.02
CA ARG A 667 23.55 0.60 -26.44
C ARG A 667 23.99 -0.03 -25.13
N TYR A 668 23.06 -0.50 -24.30
CA TYR A 668 23.35 -0.83 -22.90
C TYR A 668 23.08 -2.29 -22.51
N VAL A 669 22.27 -3.03 -23.26
CA VAL A 669 21.97 -4.44 -22.99
C VAL A 669 22.73 -5.32 -23.98
N ASP A 670 23.45 -6.33 -23.49
CA ASP A 670 24.15 -7.28 -24.37
C ASP A 670 23.10 -8.07 -25.17
N LEU A 671 22.98 -7.76 -26.46
CA LEU A 671 22.02 -8.34 -27.40
C LEU A 671 22.04 -9.87 -27.43
N ARG A 672 23.15 -10.51 -27.05
CA ARG A 672 23.26 -11.98 -26.96
C ARG A 672 22.28 -12.59 -25.95
N TYR A 673 21.93 -11.87 -24.89
CA TYR A 673 21.01 -12.33 -23.86
C TYR A 673 19.54 -12.13 -24.25
N LEU A 674 19.22 -10.98 -24.84
CA LEU A 674 17.87 -10.67 -25.34
C LEU A 674 17.46 -11.53 -26.53
N MET A 675 18.41 -11.88 -27.41
CA MET A 675 18.12 -12.79 -28.50
C MET A 675 17.68 -14.18 -28.00
N SER A 676 18.08 -14.65 -26.81
CA SER A 676 17.52 -15.91 -26.29
C SER A 676 16.03 -15.81 -25.91
N ALA A 677 15.61 -14.66 -25.36
CA ALA A 677 14.22 -14.38 -25.00
C ALA A 677 13.33 -14.12 -26.25
N VAL A 678 13.89 -13.51 -27.29
CA VAL A 678 13.18 -13.20 -28.55
C VAL A 678 13.19 -14.39 -29.53
N VAL A 679 14.30 -15.11 -29.65
CA VAL A 679 14.50 -16.20 -30.64
C VAL A 679 13.92 -17.53 -30.19
N SER A 680 13.60 -17.71 -28.89
CA SER A 680 12.87 -18.91 -28.44
C SER A 680 11.48 -19.07 -29.10
N SER A 681 10.97 -18.04 -29.78
CA SER A 681 9.71 -18.07 -30.54
C SER A 681 9.86 -18.10 -32.07
N SER A 682 11.08 -18.07 -32.63
CA SER A 682 11.28 -18.03 -34.08
C SER A 682 12.45 -18.90 -34.55
N ARG A 683 12.41 -20.20 -34.26
CA ARG A 683 13.13 -21.18 -35.09
C ARG A 683 12.25 -21.57 -36.28
N SER A 684 12.27 -20.73 -37.31
CA SER A 684 12.23 -21.13 -38.72
C SER A 684 12.44 -19.89 -39.60
N SER A 685 13.48 -19.92 -40.43
CA SER A 685 13.73 -19.07 -41.63
C SER A 685 14.57 -17.78 -41.58
N VAL A 686 14.73 -17.01 -40.50
CA VAL A 686 15.38 -15.67 -40.66
C VAL A 686 16.90 -15.64 -40.43
N VAL A 687 17.51 -16.67 -39.82
CA VAL A 687 18.96 -16.66 -39.52
C VAL A 687 19.83 -16.95 -40.77
N SER A 688 19.28 -17.34 -41.91
CA SER A 688 20.07 -17.52 -43.14
C SER A 688 20.27 -16.25 -43.97
N SER A 689 19.60 -15.13 -43.67
CA SER A 689 19.62 -13.94 -44.54
C SER A 689 20.44 -12.75 -44.03
N ILE A 690 21.12 -12.85 -42.87
CA ILE A 690 22.00 -11.79 -42.35
C ILE A 690 23.49 -12.21 -42.40
N ALA A 691 23.79 -13.35 -43.03
CA ALA A 691 25.16 -13.84 -43.22
C ALA A 691 25.62 -13.84 -44.70
N ASN A 692 24.98 -13.05 -45.58
CA ASN A 692 25.46 -12.76 -46.94
C ASN A 692 25.36 -11.27 -47.24
#